data_AF-A0A319EPA8-F1
#
_entry.id   AF-A0A319EPA8-F1
#
_cell.length_a   1.000
_cell.length_b   1.000
_cell.length_c   1.000
_cell.angle_alpha   90.00
_cell.angle_beta   90.00
_cell.angle_gamma   90.00
#
_symmetry.space_group_name_H-M   'P 1'
#
loop_
_entity.id
_entity.type
_entity.pdbx_description
1 polymer ?
#
loop_
_entity_poly.entity_id
_entity_poly.type
_entity_poly.pdbx_seq_one_letter_code
_entity_poly.pdbx_strand_id
1 'polypeptide(L)'
;MADRHSVQLSLNSLLSKLGDPDPDMRYMSLNDLLGILNSPSSTFLAHDQGGSSALAECLLKALDDQHGDVQNQALKCLGPLVLRMPFESLASLLEKLTNLTASQTIDTSVPNTALRYIVTALPRPQAGQPPSQEANMAYSAVSRGLIPRLTGPTPSPTSRRGSIVKGMLEKDPSKGFSSDAIDVLIQVVACFGPLLKEPELTALQNSVMSIIDNDTAGTVVTKRALAAISALVLHFSDAQLSAFVGGLVQRFNSPQLSTVHRRHLIATVGGVAKSAPAKFGPHLPTLAPFIFSAVGEDNLPQVSHDRCFQLNRLGPSRRITTTTTTTSPASLSFFFLLFSHYTSHCPHQAIYCFHYSAYYPTLHFITVYLLNMHMLRLVVVYGLGLVACSTARNIVNLQPDHQGTRLLPLTHGNSSAPELVERGVSTRCGPEFGKCAPGKCCSTAGNHCSSPDCQIDYGHCDAHITPGGPPTDKIPRPLTGNVPYGPRFIRSCTVPGTIALTFDDGPKEYTQDLLDLLDKYQAKVTFFVTGNNNAKGEIDSPGMPWASLIQRMHRSGHQVASHTWSHQDLSKVTQSQRRVQLLWNEVALRNILGTIPTYMRPPYSSCTAESGCLNDLGALGYHVILYDIDTEDYSHDSPEAIQRSKDIFDRNLDSRIEFDRPWLVIAHDVHEQTVHNLTEHMLKKLLAEGYRAVTVGECLGDPPELWYRKDDNFDERNARKSNKSKNSFTKAISVDGMCGTQTTCLGSRFGPCCSSTGFCGNMSSFCGAGCQPDSG
;
A
#
# COMPACT_ATOMS: atom_id res chain seq x y z
N MET A 1 33.63 23.91 27.78
CA MET A 1 34.22 22.90 28.70
C MET A 1 33.37 22.66 29.94
N ALA A 2 32.76 23.69 30.56
CA ALA A 2 31.90 23.52 31.74
C ALA A 2 30.66 22.61 31.51
N ASP A 3 30.04 22.67 30.33
CA ASP A 3 28.86 21.86 29.98
C ASP A 3 29.18 20.36 29.85
N ARG A 4 30.34 20.01 29.26
CA ARG A 4 30.79 18.60 29.10
C ARG A 4 30.97 17.87 30.43
N HIS A 5 31.60 18.52 31.41
CA HIS A 5 31.84 17.90 32.72
C HIS A 5 30.53 17.65 33.47
N SER A 6 29.56 18.56 33.35
CA SER A 6 28.21 18.40 33.91
C SER A 6 27.47 17.22 33.28
N VAL A 7 27.53 17.09 31.95
CA VAL A 7 26.91 15.98 31.23
C VAL A 7 27.56 14.63 31.57
N GLN A 8 28.89 14.57 31.69
CA GLN A 8 29.58 13.33 32.10
C GLN A 8 29.16 12.87 33.50
N LEU A 9 29.08 13.79 34.46
CA LEU A 9 28.62 13.49 35.81
C LEU A 9 27.17 13.01 35.82
N SER A 10 26.32 13.63 35.00
CA SER A 10 24.92 13.24 34.85
C SER A 10 24.79 11.84 34.27
N LEU A 11 25.57 11.50 33.23
CA LEU A 11 25.61 10.15 32.65
C LEU A 11 26.07 9.11 33.67
N ASN A 12 27.13 9.39 34.44
CA ASN A 12 27.59 8.49 35.49
C ASN A 12 26.54 8.27 36.59
N SER A 13 25.79 9.31 36.95
CA SER A 13 24.67 9.18 37.90
C SER A 13 23.55 8.31 37.33
N LEU A 14 23.16 8.51 36.07
CA LEU A 14 22.12 7.72 35.41
C LEU A 14 22.51 6.24 35.28
N LEU A 15 23.77 5.95 34.95
CA LEU A 15 24.29 4.58 34.86
C LEU A 15 24.07 3.78 36.15
N SER A 16 24.20 4.42 37.32
CA SER A 16 23.94 3.76 38.61
C SER A 16 22.47 3.45 38.86
N LYS A 17 21.56 4.27 38.31
CA LYS A 17 20.10 4.15 38.49
C LYS A 17 19.44 3.17 37.51
N LEU A 18 20.11 2.83 36.41
CA LEU A 18 19.61 1.83 35.46
C LEU A 18 19.60 0.41 36.03
N GLY A 19 20.27 0.16 37.15
CA GLY A 19 20.21 -1.10 37.91
C GLY A 19 19.29 -1.06 39.12
N ASP A 20 18.47 -0.02 39.28
CA ASP A 20 17.57 0.14 40.42
C ASP A 20 16.48 -0.95 40.41
N PRO A 21 16.09 -1.53 41.56
CA PRO A 21 14.97 -2.48 41.61
C PRO A 21 13.64 -1.89 41.13
N ASP A 22 13.44 -0.57 41.24
CA ASP A 22 12.21 0.11 40.85
C ASP A 22 12.15 0.36 39.32
N PRO A 23 11.16 -0.22 38.60
CA PRO A 23 11.01 -0.02 37.16
C PRO A 23 10.76 1.44 36.76
N ASP A 24 10.06 2.24 37.59
CA ASP A 24 9.78 3.64 37.29
C ASP A 24 11.08 4.45 37.32
N MET A 25 11.96 4.17 38.28
CA MET A 25 13.27 4.79 38.37
C MET A 25 14.16 4.44 37.17
N ARG A 26 14.12 3.18 36.71
CA ARG A 26 14.83 2.76 35.48
C ARG A 26 14.26 3.45 34.25
N TYR A 27 12.94 3.49 34.10
CA TYR A 27 12.25 4.17 32.99
C TYR A 27 12.60 5.66 32.93
N MET A 28 12.47 6.37 34.06
CA MET A 28 12.80 7.80 34.15
C MET A 28 14.28 8.04 33.84
N SER A 29 15.18 7.17 34.31
CA SER A 29 16.61 7.26 34.01
C SER A 29 16.91 7.06 32.52
N LEU A 30 16.20 6.14 31.84
CA LEU A 30 16.29 5.97 30.39
C LEU A 30 15.71 7.18 29.64
N ASN A 31 14.65 7.80 30.14
CA ASN A 31 14.08 9.01 29.55
C ASN A 31 15.03 10.22 29.67
N ASP A 32 15.66 10.40 30.82
CA ASP A 32 16.69 11.43 31.01
C ASP A 32 17.91 11.16 30.12
N LEU A 33 18.34 9.89 30.03
CA LEU A 33 19.41 9.48 29.12
C LEU A 33 19.06 9.81 27.67
N LEU A 34 17.84 9.55 27.22
CA LEU A 34 17.39 9.89 25.87
C LEU A 34 17.47 11.40 25.60
N GLY A 35 17.08 12.23 26.58
CA GLY A 35 17.22 13.68 26.51
C GLY A 35 18.68 14.11 26.32
N ILE A 36 19.60 13.51 27.08
CA ILE A 36 21.04 13.79 26.97
C ILE A 36 21.59 13.34 25.61
N LEU A 37 21.23 12.14 25.15
CA LEU A 37 21.70 11.60 23.88
C LEU A 37 21.19 12.41 22.68
N ASN A 38 20.03 13.06 22.78
CA ASN A 38 19.52 13.95 21.72
C ASN A 38 20.17 15.34 21.75
N SER A 39 20.78 15.74 22.88
CA SER A 39 21.49 17.02 23.00
C SER A 39 22.81 17.02 22.21
N PRO A 40 23.23 18.15 21.61
CA PRO A 40 24.57 18.31 21.04
C PRO A 40 25.70 18.10 22.06
N SER A 41 25.43 18.29 23.35
CA SER A 41 26.42 18.16 24.43
C SER A 41 26.91 16.72 24.64
N SER A 42 26.27 15.71 24.05
CA SER A 42 26.70 14.30 24.08
C SER A 42 27.65 13.90 22.94
N THR A 43 28.01 14.83 22.05
CA THR A 43 28.94 14.59 20.92
C THR A 43 30.33 14.10 21.34
N PHE A 44 30.76 14.40 22.57
CA PHE A 44 32.06 13.92 23.08
C PHE A 44 32.13 12.40 23.22
N LEU A 45 30.97 11.70 23.27
CA LEU A 45 30.91 10.24 23.35
C LEU A 45 31.63 9.56 22.17
N ALA A 46 31.71 10.22 21.01
CA ALA A 46 32.46 9.74 19.86
C ALA A 46 33.96 9.56 20.14
N HIS A 47 34.48 10.22 21.18
CA HIS A 47 35.87 10.14 21.62
C HIS A 47 36.02 9.48 23.01
N ASP A 48 34.93 9.09 23.67
CA ASP A 48 34.92 8.40 24.97
C ASP A 48 34.48 6.95 24.79
N GLN A 49 35.45 6.08 24.46
CA GLN A 49 35.21 4.65 24.26
C GLN A 49 34.71 3.96 25.53
N GLY A 50 35.22 4.37 26.69
CA GLY A 50 34.84 3.80 27.99
C GLY A 50 33.39 4.11 28.35
N GLY A 51 33.02 5.39 28.30
CA GLY A 51 31.65 5.84 28.57
C GLY A 51 30.63 5.28 27.57
N SER A 52 30.95 5.30 26.27
CA SER A 52 30.08 4.74 25.23
C SER A 52 29.83 3.25 25.40
N SER A 53 30.87 2.49 25.78
CA SER A 53 30.74 1.04 25.99
C SER A 53 29.95 0.74 27.27
N ALA A 54 30.13 1.52 28.34
CA ALA A 54 29.34 1.37 29.57
C ALA A 54 27.85 1.66 29.36
N LEU A 55 27.52 2.70 28.57
CA LEU A 55 26.15 3.02 28.18
C LEU A 55 25.54 1.89 27.33
N ALA A 56 26.29 1.38 26.36
CA ALA A 56 25.87 0.25 25.54
C ALA A 56 25.55 -0.99 26.39
N GLU A 57 26.40 -1.35 27.35
CA GLU A 57 26.13 -2.45 28.29
C GLU A 57 24.86 -2.25 29.12
N CYS A 58 24.63 -1.03 29.61
CA CYS A 58 23.44 -0.76 30.41
C CYS A 58 22.16 -0.82 29.57
N LEU A 59 22.19 -0.32 28.33
CA LEU A 59 21.07 -0.47 27.42
C LEU A 59 20.83 -1.94 27.05
N LEU A 60 21.88 -2.74 26.82
CA LEU A 60 21.73 -4.17 26.58
C LEU A 60 21.04 -4.89 27.75
N LYS A 61 21.37 -4.52 29.00
CA LYS A 61 20.66 -5.03 30.18
C LYS A 61 19.22 -4.56 30.25
N ALA A 62 18.94 -3.30 29.93
CA ALA A 62 17.59 -2.76 29.93
C ALA A 62 16.69 -3.33 28.82
N LEU A 63 17.27 -3.82 27.72
CA LEU A 63 16.53 -4.59 26.70
C LEU A 63 16.09 -5.97 27.21
N ASP A 64 16.72 -6.48 28.26
CA ASP A 64 16.37 -7.74 28.96
C ASP A 64 15.59 -7.48 30.26
N ASP A 65 15.04 -6.27 30.43
CA ASP A 65 14.21 -5.94 31.59
C ASP A 65 12.93 -6.78 31.61
N GLN A 66 12.37 -7.04 32.78
CA GLN A 66 11.09 -7.74 32.90
C GLN A 66 9.88 -6.85 32.51
N HIS A 67 10.06 -5.53 32.45
CA HIS A 67 9.00 -4.57 32.15
C HIS A 67 9.13 -4.02 30.72
N GLY A 68 8.07 -4.18 29.92
CA GLY A 68 8.08 -3.83 28.50
C GLY A 68 8.19 -2.33 28.21
N ASP A 69 7.77 -1.46 29.12
CA ASP A 69 7.95 0.00 29.03
C ASP A 69 9.41 0.42 29.15
N VAL A 70 10.16 -0.19 30.07
CA VAL A 70 11.61 -0.03 30.23
C VAL A 70 12.33 -0.53 28.97
N GLN A 71 11.98 -1.73 28.46
CA GLN A 71 12.53 -2.26 27.21
C GLN A 71 12.28 -1.32 26.02
N ASN A 72 11.05 -0.81 25.88
CA ASN A 72 10.67 0.11 24.81
C ASN A 72 11.41 1.45 24.91
N GLN A 73 11.61 1.96 26.13
CA GLN A 73 12.37 3.18 26.32
C GLN A 73 13.87 2.98 26.04
N ALA A 74 14.42 1.81 26.39
CA ALA A 74 15.80 1.45 26.05
C ALA A 74 16.03 1.37 24.54
N LEU A 75 15.07 0.83 23.78
CA LEU A 75 15.11 0.81 22.31
C LEU A 75 15.27 2.22 21.73
N LYS A 76 14.52 3.21 22.25
CA LYS A 76 14.59 4.61 21.78
C LYS A 76 15.97 5.23 22.00
N CYS A 77 16.67 4.84 23.06
CA CYS A 77 18.02 5.34 23.37
C CYS A 77 19.10 4.81 22.41
N LEU A 78 18.90 3.64 21.79
CA LEU A 78 19.91 3.01 20.93
C LEU A 78 20.24 3.87 19.69
N GLY A 79 19.24 4.41 19.01
CA GLY A 79 19.43 5.19 17.78
C GLY A 79 20.34 6.41 17.97
N PRO A 80 20.02 7.33 18.90
CA PRO A 80 20.86 8.48 19.21
C PRO A 80 22.25 8.10 19.75
N LEU A 81 22.37 6.99 20.47
CA LEU A 81 23.64 6.49 20.99
C LEU A 81 24.56 6.01 19.85
N VAL A 82 24.09 5.13 18.95
CA VAL A 82 24.96 4.54 17.91
C VAL A 82 25.53 5.57 16.94
N LEU A 83 24.84 6.70 16.75
CA LEU A 83 25.33 7.84 15.98
C LEU A 83 26.52 8.57 16.63
N ARG A 84 26.74 8.35 17.92
CA ARG A 84 27.78 9.00 18.73
C ARG A 84 28.81 8.01 19.26
N MET A 85 28.77 6.76 18.83
CA MET A 85 29.71 5.73 19.28
C MET A 85 30.93 5.66 18.36
N PRO A 86 32.14 5.43 18.92
CA PRO A 86 33.27 5.06 18.10
C PRO A 86 33.06 3.67 17.48
N PHE A 87 33.70 3.44 16.33
CA PHE A 87 33.54 2.23 15.51
C PHE A 87 33.72 0.92 16.29
N GLU A 88 34.79 0.78 17.08
CA GLU A 88 35.06 -0.45 17.84
C GLU A 88 33.96 -0.74 18.89
N SER A 89 33.41 0.31 19.51
CA SER A 89 32.29 0.15 20.45
C SER A 89 30.99 -0.23 19.74
N LEU A 90 30.73 0.32 18.54
CA LEU A 90 29.57 -0.04 17.73
C LEU A 90 29.64 -1.51 17.28
N ALA A 91 30.80 -1.95 16.79
CA ALA A 91 31.01 -3.35 16.40
C ALA A 91 30.81 -4.30 17.60
N SER A 92 31.35 -3.95 18.77
CA SER A 92 31.17 -4.72 20.00
C SER A 92 29.71 -4.78 20.46
N LEU A 93 28.96 -3.67 20.34
CA LEU A 93 27.53 -3.63 20.66
C LEU A 93 26.72 -4.56 19.74
N LEU A 94 26.96 -4.52 18.43
CA LEU A 94 26.29 -5.40 17.48
C LEU A 94 26.58 -6.88 17.76
N GLU A 95 27.84 -7.22 18.08
CA GLU A 95 28.23 -8.59 18.45
C GLU A 95 27.51 -9.06 19.73
N LYS A 96 27.44 -8.22 20.77
CA LYS A 96 26.74 -8.57 22.01
C LYS A 96 25.24 -8.72 21.81
N LEU A 97 24.63 -7.81 21.05
CA LEU A 97 23.20 -7.85 20.75
C LEU A 97 22.81 -9.08 19.92
N THR A 98 23.64 -9.47 18.95
CA THR A 98 23.45 -10.72 18.16
C THR A 98 23.76 -12.00 18.94
N ASN A 99 24.39 -11.90 20.12
CA ASN A 99 24.48 -13.02 21.06
C ASN A 99 23.21 -13.14 21.91
N LEU A 100 22.54 -12.03 22.24
CA LEU A 100 21.23 -12.05 22.90
C LEU A 100 20.17 -12.72 22.03
N THR A 101 20.23 -12.56 20.70
CA THR A 101 19.31 -13.27 19.78
C THR A 101 19.51 -14.79 19.78
N ALA A 102 20.65 -15.30 20.28
CA ALA A 102 20.91 -16.73 20.42
C ALA A 102 20.48 -17.29 21.79
N SER A 103 19.96 -16.45 22.68
CA SER A 103 19.52 -16.88 24.00
C SER A 103 18.25 -17.74 23.93
N GLN A 104 18.27 -18.86 24.66
CA GLN A 104 17.13 -19.76 24.75
C GLN A 104 16.09 -19.30 25.77
N THR A 105 16.48 -18.46 26.73
CA THR A 105 15.66 -18.10 27.90
C THR A 105 14.86 -16.81 27.74
N ILE A 106 15.19 -15.97 26.75
CA ILE A 106 14.56 -14.67 26.54
C ILE A 106 13.76 -14.65 25.23
N ASP A 107 12.80 -13.73 25.14
CA ASP A 107 12.15 -13.41 23.87
C ASP A 107 13.16 -12.72 22.95
N THR A 108 13.41 -13.35 21.80
CA THR A 108 14.35 -12.85 20.80
C THR A 108 13.78 -11.70 19.97
N SER A 109 12.48 -11.40 20.07
CA SER A 109 11.81 -10.33 19.32
C SER A 109 12.40 -8.95 19.64
N VAL A 110 12.70 -8.67 20.92
CA VAL A 110 13.25 -7.39 21.39
C VAL A 110 14.69 -7.18 20.90
N PRO A 111 15.64 -8.13 21.06
CA PRO A 111 16.97 -8.02 20.45
C PRO A 111 16.96 -7.87 18.92
N ASN A 112 16.08 -8.57 18.20
CA ASN A 112 15.94 -8.40 16.74
C ASN A 112 15.39 -7.01 16.37
N THR A 113 14.43 -6.49 17.15
CA THR A 113 13.91 -5.13 16.98
C THR A 113 14.99 -4.09 17.24
N ALA A 114 15.81 -4.27 18.27
CA ALA A 114 16.96 -3.43 18.56
C ALA A 114 17.96 -3.42 17.40
N LEU A 115 18.27 -4.58 16.79
CA LEU A 115 19.15 -4.65 15.63
C LEU A 115 18.59 -3.87 14.44
N ARG A 116 17.29 -3.99 14.16
CA ARG A 116 16.63 -3.20 13.11
C ARG A 116 16.72 -1.71 13.39
N TYR A 117 16.42 -1.30 14.62
CA TYR A 117 16.48 0.11 15.03
C TYR A 117 17.88 0.71 14.87
N ILE A 118 18.92 -0.04 15.28
CA ILE A 118 20.33 0.36 15.10
C ILE A 118 20.66 0.47 13.61
N VAL A 119 20.38 -0.56 12.82
CA VAL A 119 20.69 -0.58 11.37
C VAL A 119 19.99 0.56 10.62
N THR A 120 18.76 0.93 11.02
CA THR A 120 18.03 2.07 10.46
C THR A 120 18.62 3.41 10.86
N ALA A 121 19.15 3.54 12.08
CA ALA A 121 19.73 4.79 12.57
C ALA A 121 21.12 5.09 12.00
N LEU A 122 21.88 4.06 11.61
CA LEU A 122 23.26 4.21 11.14
C LEU A 122 23.38 5.03 9.83
N PRO A 123 24.48 5.79 9.65
CA PRO A 123 24.76 6.47 8.38
C PRO A 123 24.81 5.47 7.21
N ARG A 124 24.11 5.79 6.12
CA ARG A 124 23.92 4.91 4.96
C ARG A 124 24.40 5.54 3.65
N PRO A 125 24.80 4.74 2.65
CA PRO A 125 25.13 5.26 1.31
C PRO A 125 23.93 6.00 0.70
N GLN A 126 24.20 7.12 0.02
CA GLN A 126 23.19 7.88 -0.71
C GLN A 126 23.23 7.51 -2.21
N ALA A 127 22.05 7.39 -2.83
CA ALA A 127 21.95 7.04 -4.24
C ALA A 127 22.67 8.07 -5.12
N GLY A 128 23.53 7.59 -6.03
CA GLY A 128 24.26 8.44 -6.99
C GLY A 128 25.43 9.23 -6.41
N GLN A 129 25.79 9.01 -5.13
CA GLN A 129 26.97 9.60 -4.50
C GLN A 129 27.95 8.52 -4.01
N PRO A 130 29.26 8.81 -3.97
CA PRO A 130 30.20 7.91 -3.31
C PRO A 130 29.84 7.79 -1.81
N PRO A 131 29.97 6.60 -1.20
CA PRO A 131 29.67 6.40 0.21
C PRO A 131 30.53 7.30 1.11
N SER A 132 29.90 7.98 2.07
CA SER A 132 30.63 8.82 3.04
C SER A 132 31.54 7.98 3.94
N GLN A 133 32.51 8.60 4.60
CA GLN A 133 33.39 7.91 5.54
C GLN A 133 32.59 7.28 6.68
N GLU A 134 31.58 7.98 7.19
CA GLU A 134 30.68 7.52 8.25
C GLU A 134 29.85 6.33 7.79
N ALA A 135 29.34 6.35 6.54
CA ALA A 135 28.61 5.23 5.96
C ALA A 135 29.51 3.99 5.79
N ASN A 136 30.77 4.17 5.38
CA ASN A 136 31.75 3.09 5.27
C ASN A 136 32.12 2.50 6.63
N MET A 137 32.25 3.35 7.67
CA MET A 137 32.51 2.90 9.03
C MET A 137 31.32 2.14 9.63
N ALA A 138 30.11 2.67 9.45
CA ALA A 138 28.87 2.02 9.88
C ALA A 138 28.70 0.66 9.20
N TYR A 139 28.88 0.62 7.89
CA TYR A 139 28.85 -0.62 7.12
C TYR A 139 29.93 -1.62 7.57
N SER A 140 31.15 -1.15 7.85
CA SER A 140 32.21 -2.02 8.35
C SER A 140 31.84 -2.68 9.68
N ALA A 141 31.06 -2.01 10.53
CA ALA A 141 30.60 -2.56 11.79
C ALA A 141 29.51 -3.62 11.56
N VAL A 142 28.59 -3.38 10.62
CA VAL A 142 27.56 -4.34 10.20
C VAL A 142 28.17 -5.58 9.54
N SER A 143 29.13 -5.38 8.63
CA SER A 143 29.89 -6.43 7.92
C SER A 143 30.68 -7.31 8.89
N ARG A 144 31.25 -6.73 9.96
CA ARG A 144 32.01 -7.48 10.97
C ARG A 144 31.15 -8.14 12.05
N GLY A 145 30.16 -7.43 12.57
CA GLY A 145 29.41 -7.84 13.77
C GLY A 145 28.07 -8.53 13.50
N LEU A 146 27.38 -8.18 12.41
CA LEU A 146 26.00 -8.64 12.16
C LEU A 146 25.89 -9.66 11.02
N ILE A 147 26.49 -9.40 9.86
CA ILE A 147 26.37 -10.31 8.69
C ILE A 147 26.83 -11.74 9.01
N PRO A 148 28.00 -11.97 9.65
CA PRO A 148 28.43 -13.32 10.00
C PRO A 148 27.47 -14.04 10.95
N ARG A 149 26.80 -13.28 11.83
CA ARG A 149 25.80 -13.80 12.77
C ARG A 149 24.47 -14.11 12.08
N LEU A 150 24.09 -13.37 11.04
CA LEU A 150 22.91 -13.69 10.23
C LEU A 150 23.10 -15.02 9.50
N THR A 151 24.25 -15.23 8.85
CA THR A 151 24.48 -16.40 8.00
C THR A 151 24.97 -17.62 8.77
N GLY A 152 25.82 -17.44 9.77
CA GLY A 152 26.42 -18.51 10.57
C GLY A 152 27.20 -19.56 9.75
N PRO A 153 27.68 -20.61 10.41
CA PRO A 153 28.02 -20.66 11.83
C PRO A 153 29.29 -19.86 12.17
N THR A 154 29.35 -19.23 13.34
CA THR A 154 30.52 -18.44 13.80
C THR A 154 31.14 -19.03 15.08
N PRO A 155 32.47 -18.94 15.29
CA PRO A 155 33.10 -19.35 16.55
C PRO A 155 32.51 -18.59 17.74
N SER A 156 32.20 -19.26 18.85
CA SER A 156 31.73 -18.61 20.07
C SER A 156 32.86 -17.83 20.77
N PRO A 157 32.66 -16.55 21.12
CA PRO A 157 33.66 -15.78 21.88
C PRO A 157 33.68 -16.12 23.38
N THR A 158 32.64 -16.77 23.93
CA THR A 158 32.40 -16.87 25.38
C THR A 158 32.17 -18.28 25.92
N SER A 159 32.12 -19.31 25.08
CA SER A 159 31.96 -20.71 25.52
C SER A 159 33.20 -21.55 25.17
N ARG A 160 33.41 -22.64 25.94
CA ARG A 160 34.54 -23.59 25.89
C ARG A 160 35.11 -23.73 24.47
N ARG A 161 36.46 -23.69 24.34
CA ARG A 161 37.21 -23.89 23.07
C ARG A 161 36.49 -24.88 22.16
N GLY A 162 35.92 -24.39 21.05
CA GLY A 162 35.24 -25.20 20.03
C GLY A 162 33.72 -25.10 19.95
N SER A 163 33.04 -24.29 20.78
CA SER A 163 31.59 -24.07 20.66
C SER A 163 31.27 -23.21 19.42
N ILE A 164 30.35 -23.71 18.58
CA ILE A 164 29.88 -23.05 17.35
C ILE A 164 28.55 -22.35 17.63
N VAL A 165 28.45 -21.05 17.34
CA VAL A 165 27.20 -20.29 17.44
C VAL A 165 26.47 -20.36 16.11
N LYS A 166 25.23 -20.82 16.17
CA LYS A 166 24.32 -20.94 15.03
C LYS A 166 23.97 -19.58 14.42
N GLY A 167 23.83 -19.51 13.10
CA GLY A 167 23.35 -18.32 12.41
C GLY A 167 21.90 -17.99 12.75
N MET A 168 21.54 -16.70 12.77
CA MET A 168 20.18 -16.24 13.09
C MET A 168 19.13 -16.68 12.05
N LEU A 169 19.56 -16.93 10.80
CA LEU A 169 18.68 -17.40 9.73
C LEU A 169 18.58 -18.93 9.66
N GLU A 170 19.37 -19.66 10.45
CA GLU A 170 19.32 -21.11 10.48
C GLU A 170 18.16 -21.61 11.37
N LYS A 171 17.57 -22.76 11.04
CA LYS A 171 16.41 -23.33 11.77
C LYS A 171 16.75 -23.74 13.20
N ASP A 172 16.19 -23.11 14.22
CA ASP A 172 16.29 -23.60 15.59
C ASP A 172 15.47 -24.89 15.77
N PRO A 173 16.01 -25.96 16.39
CA PRO A 173 15.26 -27.21 16.59
C PRO A 173 14.00 -27.05 17.45
N SER A 174 13.98 -26.08 18.37
CA SER A 174 12.89 -25.83 19.31
C SER A 174 11.99 -24.68 18.87
N LYS A 175 12.57 -23.57 18.37
CA LYS A 175 11.84 -22.35 18.00
C LYS A 175 11.53 -22.24 16.49
N GLY A 176 12.10 -23.11 15.65
CA GLY A 176 11.98 -23.03 14.20
C GLY A 176 12.78 -21.87 13.61
N PHE A 177 12.34 -21.33 12.47
CA PHE A 177 12.97 -20.16 11.85
C PHE A 177 12.44 -18.86 12.46
N SER A 178 13.31 -17.87 12.67
CA SER A 178 12.91 -16.55 13.15
C SER A 178 12.50 -15.64 11.99
N SER A 179 11.23 -15.22 11.96
CA SER A 179 10.74 -14.20 11.03
C SER A 179 11.38 -12.82 11.28
N ASP A 180 11.76 -12.53 12.52
CA ASP A 180 12.38 -11.25 12.90
C ASP A 180 13.83 -11.17 12.41
N ALA A 181 14.57 -12.29 12.45
CA ALA A 181 15.91 -12.36 11.87
C ALA A 181 15.91 -12.10 10.35
N ILE A 182 14.86 -12.52 9.64
CA ILE A 182 14.68 -12.22 8.21
C ILE A 182 14.41 -10.73 8.01
N ASP A 183 13.64 -10.08 8.89
CA ASP A 183 13.43 -8.63 8.82
C ASP A 183 14.72 -7.84 9.11
N VAL A 184 15.58 -8.34 10.01
CA VAL A 184 16.92 -7.76 10.23
C VAL A 184 17.74 -7.84 8.94
N LEU A 185 17.73 -8.99 8.25
CA LEU A 185 18.38 -9.13 6.94
C LEU A 185 17.82 -8.13 5.91
N ILE A 186 16.50 -8.04 5.76
CA ILE A 186 15.86 -7.11 4.82
C ILE A 186 16.28 -5.67 5.14
N GLN A 187 16.33 -5.31 6.42
CA GLN A 187 16.75 -3.98 6.87
C GLN A 187 18.24 -3.71 6.55
N VAL A 188 19.11 -4.70 6.72
CA VAL A 188 20.53 -4.60 6.32
C VAL A 188 20.67 -4.37 4.82
N VAL A 189 19.94 -5.13 4.00
CA VAL A 189 19.95 -4.96 2.54
C VAL A 189 19.38 -3.60 2.14
N ALA A 190 18.30 -3.16 2.76
CA ALA A 190 17.70 -1.85 2.48
C ALA A 190 18.61 -0.67 2.84
N CYS A 191 19.38 -0.77 3.94
CA CYS A 191 20.28 0.30 4.36
C CYS A 191 21.64 0.25 3.66
N PHE A 192 22.22 -0.94 3.46
CA PHE A 192 23.62 -1.12 3.06
C PHE A 192 23.81 -1.93 1.78
N GLY A 193 22.74 -2.25 1.06
CA GLY A 193 22.76 -3.07 -0.16
C GLY A 193 23.85 -2.72 -1.17
N PRO A 194 24.06 -1.43 -1.53
CA PRO A 194 25.13 -1.03 -2.46
C PRO A 194 26.56 -1.29 -1.96
N LEU A 195 26.76 -1.49 -0.66
CA LEU A 195 28.06 -1.74 -0.04
C LEU A 195 28.34 -3.23 0.20
N LEU A 196 27.32 -4.09 0.14
CA LEU A 196 27.45 -5.53 0.38
C LEU A 196 28.45 -6.16 -0.58
N LYS A 197 29.41 -6.91 -0.04
CA LYS A 197 30.44 -7.59 -0.84
C LYS A 197 29.87 -8.87 -1.44
N GLU A 198 30.44 -9.33 -2.55
CA GLU A 198 29.99 -10.56 -3.22
C GLU A 198 29.95 -11.81 -2.31
N PRO A 199 30.93 -12.06 -1.42
CA PRO A 199 30.87 -13.20 -0.49
C PRO A 199 29.70 -13.10 0.50
N GLU A 200 29.37 -11.89 0.93
CA GLU A 200 28.27 -11.64 1.87
C GLU A 200 26.92 -11.82 1.17
N LEU A 201 26.75 -11.26 -0.02
CA LEU A 201 25.56 -11.48 -0.86
C LEU A 201 25.31 -12.97 -1.09
N THR A 202 26.37 -13.72 -1.41
CA THR A 202 26.29 -15.17 -1.64
C THR A 202 25.91 -15.92 -0.36
N ALA A 203 26.52 -15.58 0.78
CA ALA A 203 26.22 -16.21 2.07
C ALA A 203 24.78 -15.93 2.53
N LEU A 204 24.32 -14.68 2.39
CA LEU A 204 22.95 -14.27 2.72
C LEU A 204 21.94 -14.96 1.79
N GLN A 205 22.21 -14.99 0.48
CA GLN A 205 21.40 -15.72 -0.50
C GLN A 205 21.27 -17.20 -0.13
N ASN A 206 22.37 -17.89 0.17
CA ASN A 206 22.35 -19.30 0.52
C ASN A 206 21.56 -19.55 1.81
N SER A 207 21.71 -18.67 2.80
CA SER A 207 20.95 -18.74 4.06
C SER A 207 19.46 -18.58 3.82
N VAL A 208 19.03 -17.58 3.04
CA VAL A 208 17.62 -17.38 2.68
C VAL A 208 17.07 -18.55 1.86
N MET A 209 17.84 -19.05 0.89
CA MET A 209 17.42 -20.21 0.09
C MET A 209 17.27 -21.46 0.96
N SER A 210 18.07 -21.65 2.01
CA SER A 210 17.89 -22.78 2.93
C SER A 210 16.55 -22.75 3.67
N ILE A 211 15.97 -21.56 3.86
CA ILE A 211 14.63 -21.36 4.44
C ILE A 211 13.56 -21.70 3.39
N ILE A 212 13.70 -21.17 2.17
CA ILE A 212 12.77 -21.40 1.05
C ILE A 212 12.73 -22.89 0.66
N ASP A 213 13.89 -23.54 0.71
CA ASP A 213 14.07 -24.96 0.41
C ASP A 213 13.48 -25.89 1.50
N ASN A 214 13.01 -25.33 2.62
CA ASN A 214 12.46 -26.10 3.73
C ASN A 214 10.92 -26.09 3.71
N ASP A 215 10.31 -27.23 3.38
CA ASP A 215 8.85 -27.39 3.34
C ASP A 215 8.13 -27.19 4.68
N THR A 216 8.88 -27.28 5.79
CA THR A 216 8.34 -27.05 7.14
C THR A 216 8.52 -25.62 7.63
N ALA A 217 9.06 -24.73 6.80
CA ALA A 217 9.08 -23.30 7.10
C ALA A 217 7.63 -22.77 7.13
N GLY A 218 7.26 -22.12 8.23
CA GLY A 218 5.92 -21.53 8.37
C GLY A 218 5.65 -20.48 7.27
N THR A 219 4.39 -20.32 6.88
CA THR A 219 3.98 -19.44 5.77
C THR A 219 4.48 -18.00 5.90
N VAL A 220 4.46 -17.43 7.11
CA VAL A 220 4.99 -16.08 7.40
C VAL A 220 6.49 -16.00 7.14
N VAL A 221 7.25 -17.00 7.60
CA VAL A 221 8.70 -17.10 7.42
C VAL A 221 9.02 -17.22 5.93
N THR A 222 8.33 -18.10 5.21
CA THR A 222 8.52 -18.30 3.76
C THR A 222 8.22 -17.02 2.97
N LYS A 223 7.13 -16.31 3.30
CA LYS A 223 6.80 -15.03 2.64
C LYS A 223 7.87 -13.97 2.87
N ARG A 224 8.41 -13.88 4.09
CA ARG A 224 9.52 -12.97 4.42
C ARG A 224 10.82 -13.39 3.74
N ALA A 225 11.12 -14.68 3.66
CA ALA A 225 12.28 -15.19 2.93
C ALA A 225 12.20 -14.86 1.42
N LEU A 226 11.01 -14.98 0.81
CA LEU A 226 10.76 -14.55 -0.58
C LEU A 226 10.94 -13.04 -0.76
N ALA A 227 10.56 -12.22 0.22
CA ALA A 227 10.84 -10.79 0.20
C ALA A 227 12.34 -10.49 0.34
N ALA A 228 13.05 -11.22 1.20
CA ALA A 228 14.48 -11.07 1.39
C ALA A 228 15.30 -11.43 0.13
N ILE A 229 14.97 -12.53 -0.55
CA ILE A 229 15.66 -12.90 -1.81
C ILE A 229 15.38 -11.88 -2.91
N SER A 230 14.15 -11.35 -2.96
CA SER A 230 13.75 -10.28 -3.88
C SER A 230 14.55 -8.99 -3.66
N ALA A 231 14.80 -8.63 -2.40
CA ALA A 231 15.64 -7.49 -2.04
C ALA A 231 17.13 -7.73 -2.37
N LEU A 232 17.66 -8.92 -2.07
CA LEU A 232 19.07 -9.26 -2.32
C LEU A 232 19.42 -9.21 -3.81
N VAL A 233 18.55 -9.71 -4.68
CA VAL A 233 18.81 -9.82 -6.13
C VAL A 233 19.01 -8.45 -6.79
N LEU A 234 18.47 -7.37 -6.23
CA LEU A 234 18.73 -6.01 -6.71
C LEU A 234 20.23 -5.65 -6.71
N HIS A 235 20.98 -6.28 -5.81
CA HIS A 235 22.40 -6.02 -5.58
C HIS A 235 23.34 -7.06 -6.21
N PHE A 236 22.81 -8.09 -6.86
CA PHE A 236 23.63 -9.11 -7.53
C PHE A 236 24.32 -8.54 -8.78
N SER A 237 25.57 -8.91 -9.00
CA SER A 237 26.19 -8.80 -10.32
C SER A 237 25.51 -9.75 -11.31
N ASP A 238 25.66 -9.51 -12.62
CA ASP A 238 25.07 -10.38 -13.64
C ASP A 238 25.61 -11.83 -13.52
N ALA A 239 26.87 -11.98 -13.10
CA ALA A 239 27.47 -13.28 -12.82
C ALA A 239 26.81 -13.98 -11.63
N GLN A 240 26.56 -13.26 -10.53
CA GLN A 240 25.86 -13.80 -9.36
C GLN A 240 24.42 -14.17 -9.69
N LEU A 241 23.71 -13.35 -10.46
CA LEU A 241 22.34 -13.66 -10.89
C LEU A 241 22.30 -14.90 -11.77
N SER A 242 23.25 -15.04 -12.70
CA SER A 242 23.39 -16.23 -13.54
C SER A 242 23.65 -17.49 -12.71
N ALA A 243 24.55 -17.41 -11.72
CA ALA A 243 24.81 -18.51 -10.79
C ALA A 243 23.58 -18.87 -9.94
N PHE A 244 22.84 -17.86 -9.46
CA PHE A 244 21.60 -18.05 -8.72
C PHE A 244 20.54 -18.77 -9.56
N VAL A 245 20.35 -18.34 -10.81
CA VAL A 245 19.44 -19.00 -11.78
C VAL A 245 19.86 -20.44 -12.03
N GLY A 246 21.16 -20.71 -12.21
CA GLY A 246 21.68 -22.07 -12.33
C GLY A 246 21.35 -22.93 -11.11
N GLY A 247 21.45 -22.36 -9.90
CA GLY A 247 21.05 -23.01 -8.66
C GLY A 247 19.54 -23.28 -8.55
N LEU A 248 18.69 -22.44 -9.13
CA LEU A 248 17.25 -22.70 -9.23
C LEU A 248 16.95 -23.85 -10.20
N VAL A 249 17.61 -23.89 -11.36
CA VAL A 249 17.48 -24.99 -12.33
C VAL A 249 17.86 -26.33 -11.68
N GLN A 250 18.94 -26.37 -10.90
CA GLN A 250 19.32 -27.58 -10.16
C GLN A 250 18.25 -28.02 -9.16
N ARG A 251 17.64 -27.08 -8.44
CA ARG A 251 16.54 -27.36 -7.48
C ARG A 251 15.29 -27.88 -8.18
N PHE A 252 14.90 -27.28 -9.30
CA PHE A 252 13.76 -27.75 -10.10
C PHE A 252 13.96 -29.16 -10.66
N ASN A 253 15.21 -29.54 -10.96
CA ASN A 253 15.56 -30.88 -11.41
C ASN A 253 15.80 -31.88 -10.27
N SER A 254 15.56 -31.49 -9.02
CA SER A 254 15.72 -32.41 -7.88
C SER A 254 14.74 -33.58 -7.99
N PRO A 255 15.20 -34.85 -7.90
CA PRO A 255 14.36 -36.02 -8.05
C PRO A 255 13.32 -36.20 -6.92
N GLN A 256 13.49 -35.49 -5.81
CA GLN A 256 12.62 -35.53 -4.63
C GLN A 256 11.90 -34.19 -4.39
N LEU A 257 11.70 -33.39 -5.45
CA LEU A 257 11.07 -32.08 -5.35
C LEU A 257 9.58 -32.22 -4.96
N SER A 258 9.24 -31.82 -3.74
CA SER A 258 7.86 -31.82 -3.27
C SER A 258 7.01 -30.76 -3.99
N THR A 259 5.69 -30.90 -3.94
CA THR A 259 4.76 -29.91 -4.51
C THR A 259 4.84 -28.55 -3.79
N VAL A 260 5.11 -28.56 -2.47
CA VAL A 260 5.29 -27.35 -1.65
C VAL A 260 6.58 -26.64 -2.04
N HIS A 261 7.69 -27.36 -2.08
CA HIS A 261 8.99 -26.82 -2.50
C HIS A 261 8.92 -26.26 -3.92
N ARG A 262 8.28 -26.98 -4.85
CA ARG A 262 8.06 -26.52 -6.23
C ARG A 262 7.33 -25.17 -6.27
N ARG A 263 6.26 -25.00 -5.46
CA ARG A 263 5.54 -23.73 -5.35
C ARG A 263 6.43 -22.61 -4.81
N HIS A 264 7.26 -22.89 -3.80
CA HIS A 264 8.20 -21.91 -3.25
C HIS A 264 9.26 -21.49 -4.29
N LEU A 265 9.77 -22.42 -5.10
CA LEU A 265 10.71 -22.11 -6.19
C LEU A 265 10.05 -21.27 -7.29
N ILE A 266 8.81 -21.58 -7.68
CA ILE A 266 8.06 -20.77 -8.65
C ILE A 266 7.83 -19.36 -8.08
N ALA A 267 7.45 -19.24 -6.81
CA ALA A 267 7.29 -17.95 -6.14
C ALA A 267 8.62 -17.16 -6.06
N THR A 268 9.74 -17.87 -5.87
CA THR A 268 11.08 -17.26 -5.90
C THR A 268 11.39 -16.68 -7.28
N VAL A 269 11.12 -17.44 -8.35
CA VAL A 269 11.28 -16.95 -9.73
C VAL A 269 10.39 -15.73 -9.99
N GLY A 270 9.13 -15.77 -9.55
CA GLY A 270 8.21 -14.63 -9.66
C GLY A 270 8.70 -13.39 -8.91
N GLY A 271 9.20 -13.54 -7.69
CA GLY A 271 9.77 -12.46 -6.89
C GLY A 271 11.00 -11.81 -7.52
N VAL A 272 11.90 -12.64 -8.07
CA VAL A 272 13.07 -12.16 -8.82
C VAL A 272 12.66 -11.44 -10.10
N ALA A 273 11.75 -12.00 -10.89
CA ALA A 273 11.26 -11.39 -12.11
C ALA A 273 10.59 -10.04 -11.85
N LYS A 274 9.84 -9.92 -10.74
CA LYS A 274 9.21 -8.66 -10.31
C LYS A 274 10.24 -7.62 -9.87
N SER A 275 11.26 -8.03 -9.13
CA SER A 275 12.20 -7.10 -8.50
C SER A 275 13.29 -6.62 -9.45
N ALA A 276 13.77 -7.49 -10.34
CA ALA A 276 14.85 -7.19 -11.27
C ALA A 276 14.51 -7.60 -12.73
N PRO A 277 13.41 -7.10 -13.33
CA PRO A 277 12.91 -7.58 -14.62
C PRO A 277 13.94 -7.43 -15.76
N ALA A 278 14.66 -6.31 -15.80
CA ALA A 278 15.67 -6.07 -16.84
C ALA A 278 16.87 -7.03 -16.74
N LYS A 279 17.34 -7.33 -15.52
CA LYS A 279 18.43 -8.28 -15.28
C LYS A 279 17.98 -9.73 -15.45
N PHE A 280 16.72 -10.02 -15.12
CA PHE A 280 16.18 -11.37 -15.17
C PHE A 280 15.72 -11.80 -16.57
N GLY A 281 15.34 -10.86 -17.45
CA GLY A 281 14.85 -11.15 -18.81
C GLY A 281 15.68 -12.18 -19.60
N PRO A 282 17.02 -12.06 -19.66
CA PRO A 282 17.88 -13.03 -20.34
C PRO A 282 17.80 -14.47 -19.79
N HIS A 283 17.39 -14.64 -18.53
CA HIS A 283 17.30 -15.94 -17.85
C HIS A 283 15.92 -16.60 -17.97
N LEU A 284 14.92 -15.87 -18.48
CA LEU A 284 13.55 -16.33 -18.60
C LEU A 284 13.40 -17.60 -19.46
N PRO A 285 14.07 -17.74 -20.63
CA PRO A 285 13.96 -18.96 -21.45
C PRO A 285 14.45 -20.22 -20.72
N THR A 286 15.41 -20.07 -19.80
CA THR A 286 15.97 -21.18 -19.03
C THR A 286 15.01 -21.69 -17.96
N LEU A 287 14.26 -20.80 -17.31
CA LEU A 287 13.38 -21.14 -16.19
C LEU A 287 11.92 -21.38 -16.60
N ALA A 288 11.48 -20.83 -17.74
CA ALA A 288 10.12 -20.95 -18.22
C ALA A 288 9.61 -22.40 -18.37
N PRO A 289 10.40 -23.37 -18.87
CA PRO A 289 9.93 -24.76 -18.98
C PRO A 289 9.51 -25.38 -17.65
N PHE A 290 10.22 -25.07 -16.55
CA PHE A 290 9.91 -25.59 -15.21
C PHE A 290 8.63 -24.98 -14.63
N ILE A 291 8.33 -23.75 -15.02
CA ILE A 291 7.11 -23.07 -14.56
C ILE A 291 5.92 -23.62 -15.34
N PHE A 292 6.05 -23.77 -16.66
CA PHE A 292 4.98 -24.34 -17.48
C PHE A 292 4.72 -25.82 -17.21
N SER A 293 5.74 -26.62 -16.89
CA SER A 293 5.53 -28.02 -16.52
C SER A 293 4.68 -28.16 -15.25
N ALA A 294 4.82 -27.23 -14.30
CA ALA A 294 3.98 -27.18 -13.10
C ALA A 294 2.53 -26.75 -13.38
N VAL A 295 2.26 -26.13 -14.54
CA VAL A 295 0.89 -25.83 -15.03
C VAL A 295 0.30 -27.01 -15.80
N GLY A 296 1.15 -27.85 -16.41
CA GLY A 296 0.76 -28.97 -17.27
C GLY A 296 0.44 -30.29 -16.55
N GLU A 297 0.74 -30.43 -15.25
CA GLU A 297 0.43 -31.65 -14.49
C GLU A 297 -1.08 -31.86 -14.26
N ASP A 298 -1.93 -30.84 -14.48
CA ASP A 298 -3.39 -30.96 -14.31
C ASP A 298 -4.22 -31.09 -15.59
N ASN A 299 -3.67 -31.04 -16.82
CA ASN A 299 -4.36 -31.48 -18.06
C ASN A 299 -3.52 -31.18 -19.33
N LEU A 300 -3.10 -32.23 -20.07
CA LEU A 300 -3.18 -32.42 -21.54
C LEU A 300 -2.17 -33.47 -22.07
N PRO A 301 -2.50 -34.22 -23.14
CA PRO A 301 -1.79 -35.42 -23.58
C PRO A 301 -0.47 -35.13 -24.32
N GLN A 302 0.43 -36.12 -24.25
CA GLN A 302 1.75 -36.17 -24.88
C GLN A 302 1.79 -35.58 -26.30
N VAL A 303 2.62 -34.56 -26.51
CA VAL A 303 3.09 -34.18 -27.84
C VAL A 303 4.57 -34.55 -27.93
N SER A 304 4.84 -35.57 -28.73
CA SER A 304 6.18 -36.01 -29.10
C SER A 304 6.96 -34.90 -29.78
N HIS A 305 8.25 -34.79 -29.44
CA HIS A 305 9.23 -34.03 -30.19
C HIS A 305 9.29 -34.55 -31.64
N ASP A 306 8.81 -33.76 -32.59
CA ASP A 306 9.41 -33.52 -33.90
C ASP A 306 8.36 -32.93 -34.87
N ARG A 307 8.83 -31.98 -35.69
CA ARG A 307 8.17 -31.36 -36.86
C ARG A 307 7.29 -30.14 -36.60
N CYS A 308 7.94 -28.97 -36.62
CA CYS A 308 7.33 -27.74 -37.13
C CYS A 308 8.16 -27.22 -38.32
N PHE A 309 7.96 -27.84 -39.49
CA PHE A 309 8.20 -27.20 -40.79
C PHE A 309 7.20 -27.78 -41.79
N GLN A 310 6.54 -26.89 -42.51
CA GLN A 310 5.53 -27.12 -43.55
C GLN A 310 4.09 -27.34 -43.06
N LEU A 311 3.27 -26.29 -43.19
CA LEU A 311 1.84 -26.44 -43.52
C LEU A 311 1.41 -25.25 -44.39
N ASN A 312 1.33 -25.50 -45.68
CA ASN A 312 0.47 -24.79 -46.62
C ASN A 312 -0.46 -25.86 -47.22
N ARG A 313 -1.77 -25.65 -47.15
CA ARG A 313 -2.91 -26.51 -47.58
C ARG A 313 -3.38 -27.57 -46.57
N LEU A 314 -4.54 -27.32 -45.95
CA LEU A 314 -5.81 -28.08 -46.09
C LEU A 314 -6.87 -27.50 -45.12
N GLY A 315 -8.15 -27.56 -45.52
CA GLY A 315 -9.30 -26.90 -44.89
C GLY A 315 -9.85 -27.56 -43.61
N PRO A 316 -11.00 -27.08 -43.09
CA PRO A 316 -11.37 -27.21 -41.68
C PRO A 316 -12.29 -28.40 -41.36
N SER A 317 -11.92 -29.22 -40.37
CA SER A 317 -12.85 -29.84 -39.40
C SER A 317 -12.16 -30.88 -38.52
N ARG A 318 -12.10 -30.61 -37.21
CA ARG A 318 -12.33 -31.57 -36.10
C ARG A 318 -12.38 -30.81 -34.77
N ARG A 319 -13.52 -30.88 -34.07
CA ARG A 319 -13.75 -30.32 -32.72
C ARG A 319 -13.03 -31.18 -31.67
N ILE A 320 -12.40 -30.53 -30.68
CA ILE A 320 -11.96 -31.12 -29.41
C ILE A 320 -12.52 -30.23 -28.29
N THR A 321 -13.12 -30.85 -27.28
CA THR A 321 -13.75 -30.24 -26.11
C THR A 321 -12.85 -30.44 -24.90
N THR A 322 -12.55 -29.42 -24.10
CA THR A 322 -11.79 -29.56 -22.84
C THR A 322 -12.49 -28.87 -21.66
N THR A 323 -12.60 -29.64 -20.58
CA THR A 323 -13.18 -29.32 -19.27
C THR A 323 -12.21 -28.54 -18.37
N THR A 324 -12.76 -27.61 -17.60
CA THR A 324 -12.09 -26.73 -16.63
C THR A 324 -11.53 -27.50 -15.42
N THR A 325 -10.24 -27.30 -15.11
CA THR A 325 -9.65 -27.50 -13.76
C THR A 325 -8.56 -26.45 -13.49
N THR A 326 -8.38 -26.19 -12.20
CA THR A 326 -7.66 -25.11 -11.50
C THR A 326 -6.19 -24.93 -11.89
N THR A 327 -5.77 -23.70 -12.19
CA THR A 327 -4.36 -23.32 -12.32
C THR A 327 -3.96 -22.29 -11.25
N SER A 328 -2.73 -22.39 -10.76
CA SER A 328 -2.19 -21.57 -9.65
C SER A 328 -1.97 -20.09 -10.05
N PRO A 329 -2.21 -19.10 -9.16
CA PRO A 329 -2.01 -17.67 -9.42
C PRO A 329 -0.59 -17.28 -9.87
N ALA A 330 0.43 -18.02 -9.40
CA ALA A 330 1.83 -17.77 -9.78
C ALA A 330 2.10 -18.10 -11.26
N SER A 331 1.34 -19.04 -11.82
CA SER A 331 1.38 -19.42 -13.23
C SER A 331 0.78 -18.32 -14.11
N LEU A 332 -0.29 -17.67 -13.64
CA LEU A 332 -0.93 -16.54 -14.31
C LEU A 332 -0.01 -15.31 -14.37
N SER A 333 0.68 -14.95 -13.29
CA SER A 333 1.64 -13.82 -13.28
C SER A 333 2.84 -14.04 -14.21
N PHE A 334 3.28 -15.29 -14.37
CA PHE A 334 4.37 -15.64 -15.29
C PHE A 334 3.92 -15.59 -16.76
N PHE A 335 2.68 -16.00 -17.06
CA PHE A 335 2.07 -15.89 -18.38
C PHE A 335 1.96 -14.43 -18.87
N PHE A 336 1.63 -13.48 -17.98
CA PHE A 336 1.59 -12.05 -18.32
C PHE A 336 2.97 -11.45 -18.65
N LEU A 337 4.03 -11.91 -17.98
CA LEU A 337 5.42 -11.45 -18.23
C LEU A 337 5.99 -11.96 -19.55
N LEU A 338 5.69 -13.21 -19.95
CA LEU A 338 6.08 -13.73 -21.27
C LEU A 338 5.41 -12.97 -22.42
N PHE A 339 4.14 -12.59 -22.25
CA PHE A 339 3.39 -11.82 -23.26
C PHE A 339 3.96 -10.41 -23.48
N SER A 340 4.46 -9.79 -22.41
CA SER A 340 5.05 -8.45 -22.49
C SER A 340 6.47 -8.43 -23.06
N HIS A 341 7.21 -9.55 -23.00
CA HIS A 341 8.60 -9.62 -23.49
C HIS A 341 8.70 -10.12 -24.96
N TYR A 342 7.81 -11.02 -25.40
CA TYR A 342 7.80 -11.47 -26.80
C TYR A 342 7.34 -10.38 -27.79
N THR A 343 6.50 -9.45 -27.33
CA THR A 343 6.03 -8.30 -28.14
C THR A 343 7.10 -7.24 -28.37
N SER A 344 8.24 -7.31 -27.67
CA SER A 344 9.31 -6.32 -27.78
C SER A 344 10.38 -6.65 -28.83
N HIS A 345 10.45 -7.89 -29.37
CA HIS A 345 11.61 -8.35 -30.15
C HIS A 345 11.36 -9.01 -31.52
N CYS A 346 10.13 -9.06 -32.06
CA CYS A 346 9.90 -9.44 -33.47
C CYS A 346 8.69 -8.70 -34.08
N PRO A 347 8.87 -7.68 -34.94
CA PRO A 347 7.76 -6.90 -35.49
C PRO A 347 7.13 -7.50 -36.76
N HIS A 348 7.54 -8.67 -37.23
CA HIS A 348 7.01 -9.28 -38.46
C HIS A 348 6.74 -10.78 -38.27
N GLN A 349 5.54 -11.17 -37.80
CA GLN A 349 4.88 -12.43 -38.21
C GLN A 349 3.48 -12.75 -37.63
N ALA A 350 2.76 -11.83 -36.96
CA ALA A 350 1.43 -12.16 -36.41
C ALA A 350 0.28 -11.37 -37.07
N ILE A 351 -0.11 -11.78 -38.28
CA ILE A 351 -1.44 -11.52 -38.84
C ILE A 351 -1.96 -12.90 -39.27
N TYR A 352 -2.94 -13.46 -38.55
CA TYR A 352 -4.06 -14.30 -39.05
C TYR A 352 -4.77 -15.07 -37.91
N CYS A 353 -6.11 -15.18 -38.03
CA CYS A 353 -7.08 -16.07 -37.35
C CYS A 353 -7.70 -15.56 -36.02
N PHE A 354 -9.02 -15.55 -35.76
CA PHE A 354 -10.24 -15.92 -36.52
C PHE A 354 -11.48 -15.25 -35.84
N HIS A 355 -12.49 -14.85 -36.63
CA HIS A 355 -13.82 -14.39 -36.19
C HIS A 355 -14.84 -15.52 -36.44
N TYR A 356 -15.71 -15.89 -35.48
CA TYR A 356 -17.06 -16.43 -35.74
C TYR A 356 -17.97 -16.34 -34.49
N SER A 357 -19.29 -16.17 -34.73
CA SER A 357 -20.32 -15.68 -33.78
C SER A 357 -21.43 -16.71 -33.48
N ALA A 358 -22.01 -16.55 -32.27
CA ALA A 358 -23.37 -16.86 -31.78
C ALA A 358 -23.87 -18.31 -31.57
N TYR A 359 -24.27 -18.64 -30.32
CA TYR A 359 -25.62 -19.05 -29.86
C TYR A 359 -25.56 -19.61 -28.40
N TYR A 360 -25.92 -18.77 -27.39
CA TYR A 360 -26.37 -19.03 -25.98
C TYR A 360 -25.60 -20.00 -25.02
N PRO A 361 -25.73 -19.89 -23.67
CA PRO A 361 -25.26 -18.79 -22.83
C PRO A 361 -24.57 -19.31 -21.54
N THR A 362 -23.24 -19.31 -21.43
CA THR A 362 -22.55 -19.45 -20.12
C THR A 362 -21.06 -19.20 -20.29
N LEU A 363 -20.50 -18.43 -19.36
CA LEU A 363 -19.09 -18.02 -19.24
C LEU A 363 -18.56 -17.18 -20.41
N HIS A 364 -18.29 -15.89 -20.17
CA HIS A 364 -17.21 -15.13 -20.82
C HIS A 364 -16.83 -13.93 -19.96
N PHE A 365 -15.57 -13.83 -19.53
CA PHE A 365 -14.76 -12.61 -19.67
C PHE A 365 -13.28 -12.91 -19.44
N ILE A 366 -12.55 -13.14 -20.54
CA ILE A 366 -11.22 -12.56 -20.78
C ILE A 366 -11.12 -12.33 -22.30
N THR A 367 -11.21 -11.09 -22.78
CA THR A 367 -10.44 -10.62 -23.96
C THR A 367 -10.26 -9.10 -23.93
N VAL A 368 -9.05 -8.72 -24.35
CA VAL A 368 -8.29 -7.47 -24.28
C VAL A 368 -8.70 -6.43 -25.34
N TYR A 369 -8.47 -5.14 -25.06
CA TYR A 369 -8.43 -4.05 -26.05
C TYR A 369 -7.01 -3.83 -26.60
N LEU A 370 -6.87 -3.94 -27.92
CA LEU A 370 -5.81 -3.37 -28.77
C LEU A 370 -6.50 -2.57 -29.88
N LEU A 371 -6.20 -1.27 -29.99
CA LEU A 371 -6.36 -0.33 -31.13
C LEU A 371 -5.74 0.99 -30.62
N ASN A 372 -4.82 1.71 -31.26
CA ASN A 372 -4.54 1.90 -32.67
C ASN A 372 -3.15 2.56 -32.82
N MET A 373 -2.31 2.11 -33.75
CA MET A 373 -1.18 2.88 -34.29
C MET A 373 -1.14 2.76 -35.82
N HIS A 374 -0.91 3.92 -36.43
CA HIS A 374 -0.39 4.22 -37.77
C HIS A 374 -1.34 4.42 -38.97
N MET A 375 -1.33 5.68 -39.45
CA MET A 375 -0.86 5.95 -40.81
C MET A 375 -0.26 7.36 -40.92
N LEU A 376 1.02 7.43 -41.31
CA LEU A 376 1.63 8.59 -41.97
C LEU A 376 2.13 8.09 -43.32
N ARG A 377 1.67 8.70 -44.43
CA ARG A 377 2.34 8.61 -45.73
C ARG A 377 2.51 10.03 -46.29
N LEU A 378 3.73 10.29 -46.75
CA LEU A 378 4.24 11.51 -47.40
C LEU A 378 3.33 12.01 -48.52
N VAL A 379 3.20 13.34 -48.66
CA VAL A 379 3.36 14.13 -49.92
C VAL A 379 3.86 15.55 -49.56
N VAL A 380 4.60 16.14 -50.50
CA VAL A 380 5.49 17.30 -50.48
C VAL A 380 4.80 18.55 -51.10
N VAL A 381 5.03 19.73 -50.50
CA VAL A 381 5.21 21.09 -51.11
C VAL A 381 4.05 22.10 -51.37
N TYR A 382 4.40 23.37 -51.06
CA TYR A 382 3.93 24.74 -51.43
C TYR A 382 2.71 25.41 -50.77
N GLY A 383 2.97 26.57 -50.12
CA GLY A 383 2.38 27.85 -50.56
C GLY A 383 1.39 28.58 -49.64
N LEU A 384 1.84 29.74 -49.11
CA LEU A 384 1.10 31.01 -48.90
C LEU A 384 -0.13 31.09 -47.96
N GLY A 385 0.12 31.74 -46.81
CA GLY A 385 -0.60 32.85 -46.17
C GLY A 385 -2.14 33.01 -46.23
N LEU A 386 -2.76 33.20 -45.05
CA LEU A 386 -3.65 34.33 -44.74
C LEU A 386 -4.01 34.37 -43.25
N VAL A 387 -4.20 35.60 -42.77
CA VAL A 387 -4.46 36.05 -41.38
C VAL A 387 -5.96 36.02 -41.08
N ALA A 388 -6.37 35.65 -39.84
CA ALA A 388 -7.20 36.46 -38.92
C ALA A 388 -8.05 35.67 -37.89
N CYS A 389 -7.85 36.05 -36.62
CA CYS A 389 -8.79 36.30 -35.51
C CYS A 389 -9.65 35.21 -34.81
N SER A 390 -9.27 34.97 -33.54
CA SER A 390 -10.07 35.08 -32.29
C SER A 390 -11.18 34.03 -32.00
N THR A 391 -11.34 33.44 -30.81
CA THR A 391 -11.24 33.93 -29.41
C THR A 391 -10.99 32.79 -28.41
N ALA A 392 -10.47 33.15 -27.24
CA ALA A 392 -9.98 32.30 -26.14
C ALA A 392 -10.97 32.12 -24.96
N ARG A 393 -10.64 31.18 -24.04
CA ARG A 393 -10.64 31.25 -22.54
C ARG A 393 -10.87 29.85 -21.92
N ASN A 394 -10.21 29.36 -20.85
CA ASN A 394 -9.28 29.92 -19.87
C ASN A 394 -8.36 28.80 -19.30
N ILE A 395 -7.05 29.06 -19.26
CA ILE A 395 -6.06 28.39 -18.39
C ILE A 395 -5.53 29.51 -17.48
N VAL A 396 -5.53 29.32 -16.17
CA VAL A 396 -4.88 30.25 -15.24
C VAL A 396 -3.43 29.80 -15.06
N ASN A 397 -2.51 30.56 -15.62
CA ASN A 397 -1.08 30.55 -15.29
C ASN A 397 -0.76 31.80 -14.49
N LEU A 398 -0.04 31.63 -13.39
CA LEU A 398 0.50 32.71 -12.56
C LEU A 398 1.90 33.09 -13.09
N GLN A 399 2.14 34.39 -13.32
CA GLN A 399 3.48 34.97 -13.47
C GLN A 399 3.53 36.45 -12.98
N PRO A 400 4.74 37.01 -12.71
CA PRO A 400 5.00 37.97 -11.63
C PRO A 400 5.38 39.42 -12.07
N ASP A 401 5.54 40.29 -11.04
CA ASP A 401 6.15 41.65 -10.97
C ASP A 401 5.43 42.89 -11.55
N HIS A 402 5.03 43.85 -10.69
CA HIS A 402 5.79 45.10 -10.37
C HIS A 402 5.02 46.15 -9.51
N GLN A 403 5.67 46.54 -8.39
CA GLN A 403 5.87 47.86 -7.74
C GLN A 403 4.75 48.84 -7.26
N GLY A 404 4.86 49.21 -5.97
CA GLY A 404 4.55 50.52 -5.32
C GLY A 404 3.26 50.54 -4.46
N THR A 405 3.19 50.95 -3.17
CA THR A 405 4.08 51.74 -2.30
C THR A 405 3.61 51.70 -0.81
N ARG A 406 4.56 51.62 0.16
CA ARG A 406 4.58 52.13 1.58
C ARG A 406 3.55 51.62 2.64
N LEU A 407 3.84 51.24 3.90
CA LEU A 407 4.98 51.22 4.87
C LEU A 407 4.67 50.14 5.97
N LEU A 408 5.51 49.11 6.22
CA LEU A 408 6.43 48.84 7.38
C LEU A 408 5.82 48.66 8.81
N PRO A 409 6.49 47.95 9.76
CA PRO A 409 7.17 46.64 9.69
C PRO A 409 6.88 45.73 10.93
N LEU A 410 7.15 44.41 10.90
CA LEU A 410 7.72 43.66 12.04
C LEU A 410 8.28 42.28 11.57
N THR A 411 9.61 42.23 11.68
CA THR A 411 10.66 41.19 11.56
C THR A 411 10.35 39.68 11.65
N HIS A 412 10.76 38.99 10.58
CA HIS A 412 11.51 37.72 10.42
C HIS A 412 11.29 36.46 11.28
N GLY A 413 11.08 35.36 10.55
CA GLY A 413 11.42 33.98 10.90
C GLY A 413 11.07 32.99 9.79
N ASN A 414 11.82 33.01 8.68
CA ASN A 414 11.55 32.32 7.41
C ASN A 414 11.93 30.84 7.46
N SER A 415 11.01 29.92 7.15
CA SER A 415 11.32 28.53 6.77
C SER A 415 10.53 28.18 5.51
N SER A 416 11.23 28.18 4.37
CA SER A 416 10.71 27.77 3.08
C SER A 416 10.59 26.25 3.02
N ALA A 417 9.42 25.76 2.63
CA ALA A 417 9.21 24.35 2.25
C ALA A 417 10.21 23.95 1.14
N PRO A 418 10.74 22.72 1.14
CA PRO A 418 11.70 22.28 0.14
C PRO A 418 11.02 22.19 -1.24
N GLU A 419 11.51 22.98 -2.18
CA GLU A 419 11.05 22.97 -3.57
C GLU A 419 11.59 21.72 -4.28
N LEU A 420 10.68 20.85 -4.73
CA LEU A 420 11.02 19.60 -5.42
C LEU A 420 11.64 19.89 -6.79
N VAL A 421 12.94 19.64 -6.93
CA VAL A 421 13.73 19.89 -8.15
C VAL A 421 13.40 18.90 -9.28
N GLU A 422 13.14 19.40 -10.49
CA GLU A 422 13.11 18.58 -11.71
C GLU A 422 14.53 18.10 -12.05
N ARG A 423 14.82 16.81 -11.84
CA ARG A 423 16.07 16.18 -12.30
C ARG A 423 15.77 15.41 -13.58
N GLY A 424 16.20 15.94 -14.71
CA GLY A 424 15.84 15.44 -16.05
C GLY A 424 16.24 13.98 -16.35
N VAL A 425 15.46 13.38 -17.26
CA VAL A 425 15.68 12.17 -18.10
C VAL A 425 16.21 10.90 -17.39
N SER A 426 15.85 10.70 -16.13
CA SER A 426 15.93 9.39 -15.47
C SER A 426 14.64 8.59 -15.77
N THR A 427 14.74 7.28 -16.05
CA THR A 427 13.55 6.40 -16.20
C THR A 427 12.86 6.11 -14.86
N ARG A 428 13.39 6.64 -13.76
CA ARG A 428 12.86 6.51 -12.40
C ARG A 428 12.40 7.87 -11.88
N CYS A 429 11.33 7.86 -11.09
CA CYS A 429 10.83 9.02 -10.34
C CYS A 429 10.54 8.58 -8.89
N GLY A 430 10.40 9.54 -7.98
CA GLY A 430 10.19 9.32 -6.55
C GLY A 430 11.09 10.22 -5.69
N PRO A 431 11.06 10.08 -4.35
CA PRO A 431 11.80 10.91 -3.41
C PRO A 431 13.29 11.10 -3.72
N GLU A 432 13.94 10.06 -4.24
CA GLU A 432 15.36 10.07 -4.57
C GLU A 432 15.66 10.50 -6.01
N PHE A 433 14.67 10.41 -6.90
CA PHE A 433 14.86 10.56 -8.36
C PHE A 433 14.19 11.82 -8.93
N GLY A 434 13.36 12.50 -8.15
CA GLY A 434 12.59 13.66 -8.59
C GLY A 434 11.31 13.28 -9.33
N LYS A 435 10.73 14.26 -10.01
CA LYS A 435 9.45 14.11 -10.71
C LYS A 435 9.63 13.46 -12.07
N CYS A 436 8.65 12.67 -12.52
CA CYS A 436 8.60 12.20 -13.89
C CYS A 436 8.32 13.39 -14.84
N ALA A 437 8.62 13.21 -16.14
CA ALA A 437 8.28 14.19 -17.17
C ALA A 437 6.77 14.49 -17.21
N PRO A 438 6.34 15.67 -17.72
CA PRO A 438 4.93 16.04 -17.80
C PRO A 438 4.05 14.94 -18.42
N GLY A 439 2.94 14.63 -17.75
CA GLY A 439 1.99 13.58 -18.15
C GLY A 439 2.42 12.14 -17.86
N LYS A 440 3.56 11.91 -17.18
CA LYS A 440 3.98 10.58 -16.70
C LYS A 440 3.69 10.44 -15.21
N CYS A 441 3.22 9.25 -14.82
CA CYS A 441 2.98 8.92 -13.42
C CYS A 441 4.20 8.29 -12.74
N CYS A 442 4.30 8.49 -11.43
CA CYS A 442 5.31 7.89 -10.57
C CYS A 442 4.62 6.86 -9.69
N SER A 443 5.11 5.62 -9.64
CA SER A 443 4.57 4.62 -8.72
C SER A 443 5.68 3.81 -8.06
N THR A 444 5.37 3.18 -6.94
CA THR A 444 6.28 2.28 -6.22
C THR A 444 6.40 0.90 -6.89
N ALA A 445 5.49 0.55 -7.81
CA ALA A 445 5.37 -0.78 -8.41
C ALA A 445 4.92 -0.76 -9.89
N GLY A 446 5.69 -0.12 -10.79
CA GLY A 446 5.44 -0.12 -12.24
C GLY A 446 4.79 1.16 -12.79
N ASN A 447 4.08 1.10 -13.93
CA ASN A 447 3.36 2.25 -14.51
C ASN A 447 1.92 2.33 -13.99
N HIS A 448 1.74 2.41 -12.67
CA HIS A 448 0.42 2.59 -12.06
C HIS A 448 0.20 4.09 -11.80
N CYS A 449 -0.71 4.69 -12.57
CA CYS A 449 -1.07 6.09 -12.38
C CYS A 449 -2.23 6.26 -11.39
N SER A 450 -2.68 5.14 -10.79
CA SER A 450 -3.81 5.11 -9.88
C SER A 450 -3.41 5.18 -8.43
N SER A 451 -4.23 5.89 -7.67
CA SER A 451 -4.12 5.98 -6.23
C SER A 451 -4.55 4.67 -5.55
N PRO A 452 -3.93 4.29 -4.43
CA PRO A 452 -2.96 5.07 -3.64
C PRO A 452 -1.51 4.92 -4.11
N ASP A 453 -1.23 3.98 -5.03
CA ASP A 453 0.13 3.59 -5.42
C ASP A 453 0.90 4.67 -6.21
N CYS A 454 0.17 5.59 -6.84
CA CYS A 454 0.76 6.73 -7.51
C CYS A 454 1.32 7.74 -6.50
N GLN A 455 2.62 8.03 -6.61
CA GLN A 455 3.31 8.97 -5.75
C GLN A 455 3.01 10.41 -6.21
N ILE A 456 2.02 11.03 -5.57
CA ILE A 456 1.41 12.31 -5.96
C ILE A 456 2.39 13.49 -6.09
N ASP A 457 3.53 13.43 -5.41
CA ASP A 457 4.57 14.46 -5.47
C ASP A 457 5.55 14.30 -6.63
N TYR A 458 5.54 13.13 -7.26
CA TYR A 458 6.59 12.72 -8.19
C TYR A 458 6.06 12.36 -9.58
N GLY A 459 4.75 12.37 -9.83
CA GLY A 459 4.21 12.16 -11.18
C GLY A 459 2.73 12.55 -11.27
N HIS A 460 2.16 12.44 -12.48
CA HIS A 460 0.76 12.75 -12.75
C HIS A 460 -0.15 11.57 -12.35
N CYS A 461 -0.93 11.75 -11.28
CA CYS A 461 -1.81 10.71 -10.74
C CYS A 461 -3.28 10.97 -11.09
N ASP A 462 -4.10 9.93 -11.13
CA ASP A 462 -5.56 10.07 -11.23
C ASP A 462 -6.15 10.94 -10.11
N ALA A 463 -5.56 10.87 -8.91
CA ALA A 463 -5.93 11.70 -7.78
C ALA A 463 -5.62 13.19 -7.95
N HIS A 464 -4.86 13.61 -8.97
CA HIS A 464 -4.71 15.03 -9.28
C HIS A 464 -5.97 15.61 -9.94
N ILE A 465 -6.89 14.75 -10.37
CA ILE A 465 -8.20 15.19 -10.85
C ILE A 465 -8.99 15.74 -9.67
N THR A 466 -9.33 17.01 -9.77
CA THR A 466 -10.09 17.74 -8.76
C THR A 466 -11.59 17.48 -8.93
N PRO A 467 -12.36 17.27 -7.85
CA PRO A 467 -13.81 17.16 -7.94
C PRO A 467 -14.41 18.47 -8.44
N GLY A 468 -15.55 18.38 -9.14
CA GLY A 468 -16.27 19.55 -9.63
C GLY A 468 -16.94 20.35 -8.50
N GLY A 469 -17.34 21.59 -8.76
CA GLY A 469 -18.13 22.38 -7.81
C GLY A 469 -17.31 23.32 -6.90
N PRO A 470 -18.01 24.16 -6.09
CA PRO A 470 -17.34 25.19 -5.30
C PRO A 470 -16.58 24.61 -4.10
N PRO A 471 -15.45 25.21 -3.69
CA PRO A 471 -14.63 24.70 -2.58
C PRO A 471 -15.34 24.84 -1.23
N THR A 472 -14.98 23.99 -0.27
CA THR A 472 -15.56 23.95 1.09
C THR A 472 -14.70 24.63 2.16
N ASP A 473 -13.61 25.29 1.76
CA ASP A 473 -12.61 25.89 2.65
C ASP A 473 -13.17 27.05 3.50
N LYS A 474 -14.19 27.73 2.99
CA LYS A 474 -14.86 28.87 3.64
C LYS A 474 -16.13 28.53 4.40
N ILE A 475 -16.56 27.26 4.38
CA ILE A 475 -17.75 26.81 5.11
C ILE A 475 -17.43 26.80 6.61
N PRO A 476 -18.29 27.37 7.48
CA PRO A 476 -18.10 27.31 8.93
C PRO A 476 -17.96 25.88 9.47
N ARG A 477 -17.08 25.70 10.45
CA ARG A 477 -16.76 24.39 11.07
C ARG A 477 -16.97 24.45 12.58
N PRO A 478 -18.21 24.69 13.05
CA PRO A 478 -18.49 24.70 14.48
C PRO A 478 -18.26 23.30 15.06
N LEU A 479 -17.63 23.22 16.22
CA LEU A 479 -17.45 21.98 16.96
C LEU A 479 -18.69 21.80 17.85
N THR A 480 -19.65 21.01 17.39
CA THR A 480 -20.95 20.82 18.05
C THR A 480 -21.10 19.41 18.59
N GLY A 481 -21.88 19.23 19.65
CA GLY A 481 -22.09 17.92 20.26
C GLY A 481 -21.03 17.55 21.30
N ASN A 482 -21.17 16.36 21.86
CA ASN A 482 -20.33 15.86 22.96
C ASN A 482 -19.21 14.93 22.48
N VAL A 483 -19.29 14.44 21.24
CA VAL A 483 -18.25 13.57 20.67
C VAL A 483 -16.99 14.39 20.39
N PRO A 484 -15.81 13.96 20.87
CA PRO A 484 -14.60 14.74 20.70
C PRO A 484 -14.21 14.86 19.22
N TYR A 485 -13.77 16.05 18.83
CA TYR A 485 -13.06 16.29 17.58
C TYR A 485 -11.55 16.05 17.79
N GLY A 486 -10.77 16.09 16.70
CA GLY A 486 -9.30 16.17 16.80
C GLY A 486 -8.86 17.24 17.82
N PRO A 487 -7.76 17.03 18.58
CA PRO A 487 -6.68 16.08 18.32
C PRO A 487 -6.82 14.72 19.04
N ARG A 488 -8.02 14.32 19.44
CA ARG A 488 -8.27 13.01 20.07
C ARG A 488 -8.75 11.99 19.04
N PHE A 489 -8.31 10.75 19.22
CA PHE A 489 -8.87 9.61 18.51
C PHE A 489 -10.00 8.97 19.29
N ILE A 490 -10.94 8.38 18.56
CA ILE A 490 -12.00 7.55 19.10
C ILE A 490 -11.73 6.11 18.64
N ARG A 491 -11.41 5.22 19.57
CA ARG A 491 -11.07 3.81 19.28
C ARG A 491 -12.21 2.84 19.54
N SER A 492 -13.10 3.18 20.47
CA SER A 492 -14.21 2.33 20.88
C SER A 492 -15.49 3.14 20.98
N CYS A 493 -16.61 2.44 20.81
CA CYS A 493 -17.94 2.97 21.05
C CYS A 493 -18.17 3.23 22.55
N THR A 494 -19.22 3.99 22.88
CA THR A 494 -19.54 4.38 24.26
C THR A 494 -20.92 3.90 24.71
N VAL A 495 -21.83 3.63 23.77
CA VAL A 495 -23.19 3.15 24.07
C VAL A 495 -23.15 1.63 24.29
N PRO A 496 -23.46 1.12 25.50
CA PRO A 496 -23.42 -0.31 25.80
C PRO A 496 -24.28 -1.18 24.88
N GLY A 497 -23.86 -2.42 24.66
CA GLY A 497 -24.61 -3.40 23.83
C GLY A 497 -24.65 -3.06 22.33
N THR A 498 -23.84 -2.10 21.88
CA THR A 498 -23.74 -1.72 20.46
C THR A 498 -22.42 -2.15 19.83
N ILE A 499 -22.47 -2.49 18.54
CA ILE A 499 -21.27 -2.71 17.71
C ILE A 499 -21.42 -1.90 16.43
N ALA A 500 -20.41 -1.06 16.15
CA ALA A 500 -20.30 -0.36 14.88
C ALA A 500 -19.40 -1.17 13.92
N LEU A 501 -20.03 -1.85 12.96
CA LEU A 501 -19.32 -2.38 11.80
C LEU A 501 -19.00 -1.21 10.86
N THR A 502 -17.76 -1.13 10.40
CA THR A 502 -17.31 -0.05 9.53
C THR A 502 -16.56 -0.59 8.32
N PHE A 503 -16.77 0.04 7.17
CA PHE A 503 -16.20 -0.37 5.89
C PHE A 503 -15.45 0.77 5.22
N ASP A 504 -14.17 0.54 4.93
CA ASP A 504 -13.27 1.53 4.35
C ASP A 504 -13.06 1.31 2.83
N ASP A 505 -12.49 2.31 2.17
CA ASP A 505 -12.07 2.35 0.76
C ASP A 505 -13.14 2.40 -0.32
N GLY A 506 -14.35 1.94 -0.02
CA GLY A 506 -15.48 1.93 -0.94
C GLY A 506 -15.98 3.32 -1.40
N PRO A 507 -17.02 3.35 -2.25
CA PRO A 507 -17.70 2.20 -2.85
C PRO A 507 -16.90 1.55 -3.98
N LYS A 508 -17.20 0.29 -4.32
CA LYS A 508 -16.62 -0.48 -5.44
C LYS A 508 -17.61 -1.55 -5.95
N GLU A 509 -17.15 -2.58 -6.68
CA GLU A 509 -18.03 -3.58 -7.31
C GLU A 509 -18.93 -4.36 -6.33
N TYR A 510 -18.50 -4.60 -5.09
CA TYR A 510 -19.24 -5.42 -4.11
C TYR A 510 -20.17 -4.61 -3.19
N THR A 511 -20.05 -3.28 -3.17
CA THR A 511 -20.77 -2.43 -2.21
C THR A 511 -22.29 -2.52 -2.34
N GLN A 512 -22.80 -2.75 -3.55
CA GLN A 512 -24.24 -2.95 -3.79
C GLN A 512 -24.76 -4.19 -3.06
N ASP A 513 -24.04 -5.32 -3.17
CA ASP A 513 -24.39 -6.58 -2.51
C ASP A 513 -24.30 -6.46 -1.00
N LEU A 514 -23.32 -5.69 -0.49
CA LEU A 514 -23.20 -5.38 0.92
C LEU A 514 -24.44 -4.64 1.44
N LEU A 515 -24.90 -3.60 0.72
CA LEU A 515 -26.11 -2.87 1.10
C LEU A 515 -27.35 -3.77 1.09
N ASP A 516 -27.48 -4.66 0.10
CA ASP A 516 -28.57 -5.64 0.03
C ASP A 516 -28.53 -6.63 1.22
N LEU A 517 -27.34 -7.07 1.60
CA LEU A 517 -27.12 -7.91 2.78
C LEU A 517 -27.47 -7.16 4.08
N LEU A 518 -27.08 -5.90 4.22
CA LEU A 518 -27.37 -5.10 5.41
C LEU A 518 -28.88 -4.85 5.57
N ASP A 519 -29.60 -4.61 4.47
CA ASP A 519 -31.05 -4.47 4.46
C ASP A 519 -31.73 -5.76 4.94
N LYS A 520 -31.24 -6.94 4.50
CA LYS A 520 -31.74 -8.25 4.96
C LYS A 520 -31.63 -8.44 6.48
N TYR A 521 -30.56 -7.93 7.09
CA TYR A 521 -30.33 -8.02 8.54
C TYR A 521 -30.85 -6.80 9.31
N GLN A 522 -31.43 -5.81 8.63
CA GLN A 522 -31.83 -4.52 9.21
C GLN A 522 -30.70 -3.82 9.99
N ALA A 523 -29.45 -4.06 9.60
CA ALA A 523 -28.27 -3.54 10.27
C ALA A 523 -27.90 -2.15 9.73
N LYS A 524 -27.38 -1.27 10.61
CA LYS A 524 -26.80 0.01 10.21
C LYS A 524 -25.30 -0.02 10.48
N VAL A 525 -24.54 0.62 9.60
CA VAL A 525 -23.07 0.57 9.56
C VAL A 525 -22.54 1.94 9.11
N THR A 526 -21.22 2.13 9.20
CA THR A 526 -20.57 3.35 8.71
C THR A 526 -19.62 3.03 7.55
N PHE A 527 -19.76 3.76 6.45
CA PHE A 527 -18.86 3.68 5.30
C PHE A 527 -17.88 4.86 5.31
N PHE A 528 -16.58 4.60 5.38
CA PHE A 528 -15.53 5.59 5.22
C PHE A 528 -15.11 5.64 3.75
N VAL A 529 -15.63 6.64 3.03
CA VAL A 529 -15.56 6.72 1.56
C VAL A 529 -14.34 7.50 1.09
N THR A 530 -13.55 6.87 0.21
CA THR A 530 -12.47 7.54 -0.53
C THR A 530 -13.02 8.21 -1.80
N GLY A 531 -12.38 9.31 -2.23
CA GLY A 531 -12.82 10.13 -3.38
C GLY A 531 -12.45 9.57 -4.76
N ASN A 532 -11.18 9.30 -5.00
CA ASN A 532 -10.65 8.63 -6.18
C ASN A 532 -9.50 7.71 -5.74
N ASN A 533 -9.79 6.41 -5.66
CA ASN A 533 -8.90 5.39 -5.09
C ASN A 533 -9.13 4.06 -5.80
N ASN A 534 -8.18 3.12 -5.72
CA ASN A 534 -8.32 1.75 -6.22
C ASN A 534 -8.77 1.68 -7.70
N ALA A 535 -8.32 2.64 -8.51
CA ALA A 535 -8.69 2.80 -9.92
C ALA A 535 -10.20 2.87 -10.19
N LYS A 536 -11.02 3.25 -9.19
CA LYS A 536 -12.48 3.35 -9.34
C LYS A 536 -12.94 4.62 -10.05
N GLY A 537 -12.06 5.60 -10.23
CA GLY A 537 -12.41 6.95 -10.70
C GLY A 537 -13.03 7.80 -9.59
N GLU A 538 -13.43 9.04 -9.93
CA GLU A 538 -13.99 9.98 -8.95
C GLU A 538 -15.42 9.60 -8.56
N ILE A 539 -15.73 9.64 -7.27
CA ILE A 539 -17.05 9.27 -6.74
C ILE A 539 -18.20 10.17 -7.21
N ASP A 540 -17.92 11.41 -7.62
CA ASP A 540 -18.91 12.38 -8.10
C ASP A 540 -18.90 12.56 -9.62
N SER A 541 -18.12 11.76 -10.35
CA SER A 541 -18.08 11.78 -11.82
C SER A 541 -19.40 11.30 -12.44
N PRO A 542 -20.00 12.07 -13.37
CA PRO A 542 -21.23 11.67 -14.06
C PRO A 542 -21.09 10.33 -14.79
N GLY A 543 -22.11 9.48 -14.67
CA GLY A 543 -22.13 8.16 -15.33
C GLY A 543 -21.45 7.04 -14.53
N MET A 544 -20.75 7.35 -13.44
CA MET A 544 -20.24 6.34 -12.51
C MET A 544 -21.34 5.92 -11.50
N PRO A 545 -21.37 4.66 -11.06
CA PRO A 545 -22.42 4.17 -10.16
C PRO A 545 -22.27 4.69 -8.70
N TRP A 546 -21.10 5.23 -8.35
CA TRP A 546 -20.71 5.58 -6.99
C TRP A 546 -21.65 6.57 -6.30
N ALA A 547 -22.03 7.66 -6.99
CA ALA A 547 -22.92 8.67 -6.44
C ALA A 547 -24.27 8.06 -6.02
N SER A 548 -24.83 7.16 -6.83
CA SER A 548 -26.10 6.49 -6.53
C SER A 548 -26.01 5.53 -5.35
N LEU A 549 -24.88 4.83 -5.19
CA LEU A 549 -24.60 3.95 -4.06
C LEU A 549 -24.40 4.74 -2.77
N ILE A 550 -23.65 5.85 -2.80
CA ILE A 550 -23.45 6.73 -1.63
C ILE A 550 -24.78 7.36 -1.20
N GLN A 551 -25.62 7.80 -2.15
CA GLN A 551 -26.98 8.24 -1.84
C GLN A 551 -27.85 7.12 -1.27
N ARG A 552 -27.66 5.87 -1.71
CA ARG A 552 -28.36 4.72 -1.13
C ARG A 552 -27.90 4.45 0.31
N MET A 553 -26.59 4.49 0.59
CA MET A 553 -26.05 4.36 1.95
C MET A 553 -26.77 5.31 2.91
N HIS A 554 -26.78 6.60 2.56
CA HIS A 554 -27.40 7.63 3.38
C HIS A 554 -28.92 7.45 3.53
N ARG A 555 -29.65 7.21 2.43
CA ARG A 555 -31.11 7.01 2.46
C ARG A 555 -31.53 5.75 3.21
N SER A 556 -30.68 4.73 3.25
CA SER A 556 -30.93 3.49 3.98
C SER A 556 -30.52 3.60 5.46
N GLY A 557 -30.12 4.80 5.92
CA GLY A 557 -29.79 5.06 7.33
C GLY A 557 -28.38 4.64 7.75
N HIS A 558 -27.51 4.29 6.80
CA HIS A 558 -26.09 4.11 7.09
C HIS A 558 -25.41 5.49 7.22
N GLN A 559 -24.34 5.53 7.99
CA GLN A 559 -23.51 6.73 8.08
C GLN A 559 -22.47 6.70 6.96
N VAL A 560 -22.27 7.85 6.31
CA VAL A 560 -21.22 8.08 5.32
C VAL A 560 -20.21 9.04 5.94
N ALA A 561 -18.96 8.63 5.97
CA ALA A 561 -17.83 9.35 6.57
C ALA A 561 -16.69 9.52 5.55
N SER A 562 -15.76 10.44 5.82
CA SER A 562 -14.64 10.71 4.93
C SER A 562 -13.49 9.72 5.15
N HIS A 563 -12.87 9.25 4.07
CA HIS A 563 -11.62 8.49 4.10
C HIS A 563 -10.54 9.12 3.22
N THR A 564 -10.54 10.46 3.12
CA THR A 564 -9.67 11.27 2.23
C THR A 564 -9.99 11.11 0.75
N TRP A 565 -9.38 11.95 -0.09
CA TRP A 565 -9.57 11.89 -1.54
C TRP A 565 -8.91 10.66 -2.13
N SER A 566 -7.62 10.46 -1.91
CA SER A 566 -6.81 9.46 -2.63
C SER A 566 -6.05 8.50 -1.72
N HIS A 567 -6.57 8.30 -0.50
CA HIS A 567 -6.07 7.32 0.47
C HIS A 567 -4.58 7.51 0.80
N GLN A 568 -4.14 8.76 0.94
CA GLN A 568 -2.76 9.09 1.30
C GLN A 568 -2.54 8.97 2.81
N ASP A 569 -1.35 8.52 3.20
CA ASP A 569 -0.92 8.48 4.60
C ASP A 569 -0.76 9.91 5.15
N LEU A 570 -1.71 10.33 6.00
CA LEU A 570 -1.77 11.69 6.51
C LEU A 570 -0.59 12.07 7.41
N SER A 571 0.14 11.11 7.97
CA SER A 571 1.37 11.40 8.72
C SER A 571 2.57 11.67 7.79
N LYS A 572 2.51 11.23 6.54
CA LYS A 572 3.62 11.34 5.56
C LYS A 572 3.49 12.52 4.60
N VAL A 573 2.30 13.09 4.48
CA VAL A 573 2.05 14.28 3.65
C VAL A 573 2.11 15.57 4.47
N THR A 574 2.40 16.68 3.80
CA THR A 574 2.42 18.02 4.39
C THR A 574 1.02 18.47 4.83
N GLN A 575 0.95 19.46 5.72
CA GLN A 575 -0.31 20.06 6.17
C GLN A 575 -1.20 20.54 5.00
N SER A 576 -0.62 21.17 3.97
CA SER A 576 -1.38 21.64 2.80
C SER A 576 -1.96 20.49 1.99
N GLN A 577 -1.18 19.42 1.78
CA GLN A 577 -1.65 18.20 1.13
C GLN A 577 -2.73 17.50 1.94
N ARG A 578 -2.57 17.37 3.27
CA ARG A 578 -3.63 16.87 4.16
C ARG A 578 -4.91 17.68 3.97
N ARG A 579 -4.82 19.01 4.03
CA ARG A 579 -5.98 19.88 3.83
C ARG A 579 -6.66 19.62 2.49
N VAL A 580 -5.91 19.50 1.40
CA VAL A 580 -6.46 19.19 0.06
C VAL A 580 -7.15 17.83 0.02
N GLN A 581 -6.54 16.79 0.59
CA GLN A 581 -7.10 15.45 0.67
C GLN A 581 -8.49 15.44 1.33
N LEU A 582 -8.66 16.23 2.39
CA LEU A 582 -9.93 16.35 3.08
C LEU A 582 -10.91 17.21 2.28
N LEU A 583 -10.52 18.41 1.87
CA LEU A 583 -11.43 19.35 1.18
C LEU A 583 -11.95 18.81 -0.15
N TRP A 584 -11.16 18.08 -0.94
CA TRP A 584 -11.66 17.48 -2.17
C TRP A 584 -12.70 16.39 -1.90
N ASN A 585 -12.45 15.52 -0.93
CA ASN A 585 -13.45 14.52 -0.55
C ASN A 585 -14.74 15.18 0.01
N GLU A 586 -14.63 16.30 0.73
CA GLU A 586 -15.79 17.12 1.15
C GLU A 586 -16.60 17.66 -0.03
N VAL A 587 -15.93 18.22 -1.04
CA VAL A 587 -16.58 18.77 -2.24
C VAL A 587 -17.39 17.67 -2.93
N ALA A 588 -16.77 16.51 -3.19
CA ALA A 588 -17.43 15.40 -3.88
C ALA A 588 -18.59 14.82 -3.06
N LEU A 589 -18.39 14.57 -1.76
CA LEU A 589 -19.47 14.05 -0.91
C LEU A 589 -20.63 15.04 -0.77
N ARG A 590 -20.36 16.35 -0.70
CA ARG A 590 -21.42 17.37 -0.74
C ARG A 590 -22.12 17.45 -2.08
N ASN A 591 -21.41 17.27 -3.20
CA ASN A 591 -22.06 17.21 -4.53
C ASN A 591 -23.07 16.06 -4.60
N ILE A 592 -22.78 14.95 -3.92
CA ILE A 592 -23.60 13.73 -3.90
C ILE A 592 -24.73 13.80 -2.88
N LEU A 593 -24.43 14.23 -1.65
CA LEU A 593 -25.33 14.17 -0.49
C LEU A 593 -26.01 15.51 -0.15
N GLY A 594 -25.47 16.63 -0.64
CA GLY A 594 -25.87 17.98 -0.22
C GLY A 594 -25.31 18.39 1.16
N THR A 595 -24.62 17.49 1.84
CA THR A 595 -24.02 17.69 3.17
C THR A 595 -22.58 17.18 3.20
N ILE A 596 -21.82 17.60 4.21
CA ILE A 596 -20.41 17.24 4.36
C ILE A 596 -20.23 16.42 5.64
N PRO A 597 -19.63 15.22 5.61
CA PRO A 597 -19.38 14.45 6.82
C PRO A 597 -18.48 15.18 7.83
N THR A 598 -18.78 14.99 9.11
CA THR A 598 -17.93 15.43 10.24
C THR A 598 -17.13 14.29 10.83
N TYR A 599 -17.34 13.06 10.37
CA TYR A 599 -16.59 11.87 10.76
C TYR A 599 -15.57 11.50 9.69
N MET A 600 -14.36 11.13 10.11
CA MET A 600 -13.35 10.59 9.20
C MET A 600 -12.47 9.54 9.88
N ARG A 601 -11.91 8.65 9.07
CA ARG A 601 -10.84 7.74 9.48
C ARG A 601 -9.59 8.06 8.66
N PRO A 602 -8.41 8.21 9.28
CA PRO A 602 -7.18 8.41 8.53
C PRO A 602 -6.75 7.11 7.84
N PRO A 603 -6.37 7.13 6.55
CA PRO A 603 -5.77 6.00 5.85
C PRO A 603 -4.63 5.36 6.65
N TYR A 604 -4.54 4.03 6.62
CA TYR A 604 -3.56 3.23 7.35
C TYR A 604 -3.57 3.44 8.88
N SER A 605 -4.64 4.01 9.44
CA SER A 605 -4.70 4.46 10.84
C SER A 605 -3.56 5.41 11.22
N SER A 606 -2.97 6.09 10.23
CA SER A 606 -1.76 6.88 10.37
C SER A 606 -2.08 8.37 10.45
N CYS A 607 -2.01 8.93 11.66
CA CYS A 607 -2.21 10.36 11.90
C CYS A 607 -1.53 10.78 13.21
N THR A 608 -0.20 10.79 13.27
CA THR A 608 0.49 11.00 14.55
C THR A 608 0.46 12.45 15.04
N ALA A 609 0.66 12.66 16.35
CA ALA A 609 0.77 13.99 16.94
C ALA A 609 1.99 14.76 16.38
N GLU A 610 3.11 14.07 16.17
CA GLU A 610 4.36 14.63 15.65
C GLU A 610 4.18 15.17 14.24
N SER A 611 3.36 14.50 13.41
CA SER A 611 3.05 14.98 12.07
C SER A 611 2.17 16.24 12.07
N GLY A 612 1.52 16.58 13.18
CA GLY A 612 0.49 17.62 13.27
C GLY A 612 -0.89 17.22 12.73
N CYS A 613 -1.03 16.00 12.20
CA CYS A 613 -2.25 15.53 11.52
C CYS A 613 -3.52 15.64 12.38
N LEU A 614 -3.45 15.22 13.65
CA LEU A 614 -4.59 15.26 14.56
C LEU A 614 -5.14 16.68 14.79
N ASN A 615 -4.25 17.66 14.90
CA ASN A 615 -4.62 19.06 15.05
C ASN A 615 -5.24 19.60 13.75
N ASP A 616 -4.71 19.23 12.59
CA ASP A 616 -5.26 19.63 11.29
C ASP A 616 -6.67 19.09 11.08
N LEU A 617 -6.91 17.83 11.43
CA LEU A 617 -8.25 17.21 11.35
C LEU A 617 -9.23 17.87 12.32
N GLY A 618 -8.80 18.17 13.54
CA GLY A 618 -9.61 18.91 14.52
C GLY A 618 -9.96 20.31 14.03
N ALA A 619 -9.00 21.04 13.46
CA ALA A 619 -9.22 22.36 12.88
C ALA A 619 -10.15 22.33 11.65
N LEU A 620 -10.21 21.20 10.95
CA LEU A 620 -11.16 20.94 9.87
C LEU A 620 -12.53 20.45 10.36
N GLY A 621 -12.74 20.31 11.68
CA GLY A 621 -14.01 19.90 12.26
C GLY A 621 -14.32 18.41 12.05
N TYR A 622 -13.31 17.54 12.20
CA TYR A 622 -13.48 16.09 12.12
C TYR A 622 -13.38 15.37 13.47
N HIS A 623 -14.32 14.46 13.71
CA HIS A 623 -14.18 13.34 14.63
C HIS A 623 -13.27 12.30 13.99
N VAL A 624 -12.17 11.94 14.66
CA VAL A 624 -11.14 11.04 14.11
C VAL A 624 -11.33 9.64 14.66
N ILE A 625 -11.80 8.74 13.79
CA ILE A 625 -12.24 7.38 14.15
C ILE A 625 -11.14 6.37 13.83
N LEU A 626 -10.84 5.50 14.78
CA LEU A 626 -10.03 4.29 14.61
C LEU A 626 -10.93 3.07 14.85
N TYR A 627 -10.45 2.06 15.59
CA TYR A 627 -11.15 0.81 15.87
C TYR A 627 -10.51 0.09 17.06
N ASP A 628 -11.23 -0.87 17.61
CA ASP A 628 -10.77 -1.81 18.63
C ASP A 628 -10.64 -3.24 18.11
N ILE A 629 -11.39 -3.61 17.07
CA ILE A 629 -11.26 -4.89 16.36
C ILE A 629 -10.82 -4.62 14.92
N ASP A 630 -9.59 -5.02 14.60
CA ASP A 630 -9.12 -5.17 13.22
C ASP A 630 -9.47 -6.57 12.73
N THR A 631 -10.26 -6.68 11.65
CA THR A 631 -10.57 -7.99 11.08
C THR A 631 -9.43 -8.56 10.23
N GLU A 632 -8.44 -7.74 9.88
CA GLU A 632 -7.37 -8.05 8.92
C GLU A 632 -7.89 -8.66 7.61
N ASP A 633 -9.11 -8.31 7.21
CA ASP A 633 -9.82 -8.87 6.04
C ASP A 633 -9.07 -8.63 4.73
N TYR A 634 -8.44 -7.46 4.59
CA TYR A 634 -7.55 -7.11 3.48
C TYR A 634 -6.35 -8.06 3.32
N SER A 635 -5.94 -8.76 4.38
CA SER A 635 -4.85 -9.74 4.35
C SER A 635 -5.33 -11.18 4.14
N HIS A 636 -6.65 -11.40 4.20
CA HIS A 636 -7.33 -12.69 4.19
C HIS A 636 -8.42 -12.78 3.09
N ASP A 637 -8.27 -12.04 1.99
CA ASP A 637 -9.24 -11.95 0.87
C ASP A 637 -9.21 -13.15 -0.08
N SER A 638 -9.18 -14.38 0.46
CA SER A 638 -9.45 -15.62 -0.29
C SER A 638 -10.49 -16.47 0.44
N PRO A 639 -11.26 -17.31 -0.27
CA PRO A 639 -12.29 -18.14 0.35
C PRO A 639 -11.78 -18.99 1.52
N GLU A 640 -10.53 -19.46 1.46
CA GLU A 640 -9.89 -20.25 2.51
C GLU A 640 -9.32 -19.37 3.62
N ALA A 641 -8.78 -18.19 3.28
CA ALA A 641 -8.10 -17.33 4.24
C ALA A 641 -9.07 -16.54 5.13
N ILE A 642 -10.25 -16.17 4.61
CA ILE A 642 -11.22 -15.30 5.30
C ILE A 642 -11.74 -15.90 6.61
N GLN A 643 -11.60 -17.21 6.81
CA GLN A 643 -11.88 -17.85 8.09
C GLN A 643 -11.07 -17.23 9.23
N ARG A 644 -9.83 -16.77 8.97
CA ARG A 644 -9.01 -16.11 10.00
C ARG A 644 -9.62 -14.79 10.46
N SER A 645 -10.20 -14.01 9.56
CA SER A 645 -10.90 -12.77 9.90
C SER A 645 -12.15 -13.04 10.74
N LYS A 646 -12.88 -14.12 10.44
CA LYS A 646 -13.98 -14.60 11.29
C LYS A 646 -13.50 -15.00 12.68
N ASP A 647 -12.40 -15.76 12.75
CA ASP A 647 -11.81 -16.21 14.02
C ASP A 647 -11.27 -15.02 14.84
N ILE A 648 -10.77 -13.96 14.20
CA ILE A 648 -10.37 -12.72 14.89
C ILE A 648 -11.60 -12.03 15.49
N PHE A 649 -12.66 -11.86 14.69
CA PHE A 649 -13.90 -11.24 15.16
C PHE A 649 -14.51 -12.04 16.32
N ASP A 650 -14.68 -13.36 16.17
CA ASP A 650 -15.28 -14.23 17.17
C ASP A 650 -14.49 -14.23 18.48
N ARG A 651 -13.16 -14.34 18.43
CA ARG A 651 -12.32 -14.32 19.64
C ARG A 651 -12.43 -13.02 20.42
N ASN A 652 -12.50 -11.87 19.74
CA ASN A 652 -12.70 -10.58 20.41
C ASN A 652 -14.07 -10.53 21.08
N LEU A 653 -15.10 -10.98 20.37
CA LEU A 653 -16.45 -11.07 20.92
C LEU A 653 -16.55 -12.10 22.04
N ASP A 654 -15.74 -13.14 22.10
CA ASP A 654 -15.79 -14.14 23.18
C ASP A 654 -14.98 -13.73 24.41
N SER A 655 -14.02 -12.80 24.27
CA SER A 655 -13.18 -12.27 25.36
C SER A 655 -13.92 -11.35 26.37
N ARG A 656 -15.26 -11.36 26.36
CA ARG A 656 -16.10 -10.50 27.19
C ARG A 656 -15.95 -10.87 28.66
N ILE A 657 -15.63 -9.87 29.49
CA ILE A 657 -15.81 -9.96 30.95
C ILE A 657 -17.24 -9.47 31.32
N GLU A 658 -17.81 -8.57 30.50
CA GLU A 658 -19.13 -7.99 30.70
C GLU A 658 -19.95 -8.06 29.39
N PHE A 659 -21.13 -8.67 29.48
CA PHE A 659 -22.18 -8.55 28.47
C PHE A 659 -22.66 -7.09 28.53
N ASP A 660 -22.05 -6.23 27.71
CA ASP A 660 -22.41 -4.82 27.45
C ASP A 660 -21.26 -4.02 26.82
N ARG A 661 -20.02 -4.54 26.80
CA ARG A 661 -18.88 -3.83 26.18
C ARG A 661 -19.20 -3.52 24.71
N PRO A 662 -19.16 -2.23 24.29
CA PRO A 662 -19.40 -1.86 22.92
C PRO A 662 -18.12 -1.93 22.07
N TRP A 663 -18.28 -2.12 20.75
CA TRP A 663 -17.14 -2.35 19.84
C TRP A 663 -17.21 -1.52 18.55
N LEU A 664 -16.04 -1.22 18.01
CA LEU A 664 -15.85 -0.51 16.75
C LEU A 664 -14.92 -1.31 15.82
N VAL A 665 -15.50 -1.90 14.79
CA VAL A 665 -14.86 -2.92 13.94
C VAL A 665 -14.49 -2.33 12.60
N ILE A 666 -13.27 -2.56 12.13
CA ILE A 666 -12.83 -2.21 10.76
C ILE A 666 -12.85 -3.43 9.84
N ALA A 667 -13.38 -3.21 8.63
CA ALA A 667 -13.29 -4.08 7.47
C ALA A 667 -13.28 -3.18 6.20
N HIS A 668 -13.19 -3.77 5.00
CA HIS A 668 -13.12 -3.04 3.74
C HIS A 668 -14.06 -3.66 2.70
N ASP A 669 -15.05 -2.90 2.21
CA ASP A 669 -16.07 -3.40 1.28
C ASP A 669 -15.59 -3.52 -0.18
N VAL A 670 -14.32 -3.20 -0.41
CA VAL A 670 -13.62 -3.40 -1.70
C VAL A 670 -13.18 -4.84 -1.92
N HIS A 671 -13.26 -5.69 -0.89
CA HIS A 671 -12.88 -7.11 -0.90
C HIS A 671 -14.10 -8.01 -1.02
N GLU A 672 -14.05 -8.97 -1.94
CA GLU A 672 -15.17 -9.88 -2.23
C GLU A 672 -15.52 -10.72 -0.99
N GLN A 673 -14.49 -11.29 -0.35
CA GLN A 673 -14.69 -12.17 0.80
C GLN A 673 -15.20 -11.41 2.03
N THR A 674 -14.88 -10.11 2.14
CA THR A 674 -15.43 -9.26 3.19
C THR A 674 -16.95 -9.13 3.04
N VAL A 675 -17.42 -8.84 1.83
CA VAL A 675 -18.84 -8.62 1.56
C VAL A 675 -19.64 -9.93 1.57
N HIS A 676 -19.21 -10.94 0.81
CA HIS A 676 -20.01 -12.14 0.60
C HIS A 676 -19.84 -13.21 1.67
N ASN A 677 -18.83 -13.10 2.55
CA ASN A 677 -18.50 -14.16 3.51
C ASN A 677 -18.38 -13.64 4.95
N LEU A 678 -17.45 -12.70 5.21
CA LEU A 678 -17.19 -12.19 6.54
C LEU A 678 -18.37 -11.40 7.12
N THR A 679 -18.99 -10.52 6.33
CA THR A 679 -20.06 -9.64 6.82
C THR A 679 -21.27 -10.43 7.31
N GLU A 680 -21.72 -11.45 6.57
CA GLU A 680 -22.85 -12.25 7.03
C GLU A 680 -22.52 -13.04 8.30
N HIS A 681 -21.27 -13.52 8.44
CA HIS A 681 -20.80 -14.15 9.67
C HIS A 681 -20.85 -13.18 10.86
N MET A 682 -20.30 -11.98 10.70
CA MET A 682 -20.33 -10.95 11.74
C MET A 682 -21.76 -10.63 12.15
N LEU A 683 -22.67 -10.38 11.20
CA LEU A 683 -24.07 -10.07 11.50
C LEU A 683 -24.79 -11.20 12.25
N LYS A 684 -24.59 -12.46 11.84
CA LYS A 684 -25.16 -13.61 12.55
C LYS A 684 -24.63 -13.71 13.98
N LYS A 685 -23.32 -13.53 14.18
CA LYS A 685 -22.70 -13.55 15.50
C LYS A 685 -23.21 -12.40 16.37
N LEU A 686 -23.33 -11.18 15.84
CA LEU A 686 -23.92 -10.04 16.56
C LEU A 686 -25.32 -10.34 17.07
N LEU A 687 -26.20 -10.87 16.20
CA LEU A 687 -27.57 -11.24 16.56
C LEU A 687 -27.61 -12.36 17.61
N ALA A 688 -26.79 -13.39 17.46
CA ALA A 688 -26.71 -14.50 18.42
C ALA A 688 -26.26 -14.03 19.81
N GLU A 689 -25.43 -12.99 19.86
CA GLU A 689 -24.85 -12.45 21.08
C GLU A 689 -25.62 -11.24 21.64
N GLY A 690 -26.78 -10.89 21.05
CA GLY A 690 -27.65 -9.82 21.52
C GLY A 690 -27.16 -8.39 21.25
N TYR A 691 -26.14 -8.22 20.40
CA TYR A 691 -25.63 -6.91 20.03
C TYR A 691 -26.48 -6.24 18.93
N ARG A 692 -26.57 -4.91 19.00
CA ARG A 692 -27.13 -4.08 17.92
C ARG A 692 -26.03 -3.59 16.99
N ALA A 693 -26.17 -3.90 15.69
CA ALA A 693 -25.34 -3.32 14.63
C ALA A 693 -25.82 -1.90 14.32
N VAL A 694 -25.01 -0.89 14.68
CA VAL A 694 -25.35 0.54 14.59
C VAL A 694 -24.28 1.34 13.86
N THR A 695 -24.57 2.59 13.50
CA THR A 695 -23.55 3.49 12.96
C THR A 695 -22.56 3.93 14.05
N VAL A 696 -21.37 4.40 13.66
CA VAL A 696 -20.39 4.99 14.59
C VAL A 696 -20.98 6.16 15.36
N GLY A 697 -21.75 7.04 14.69
CA GLY A 697 -22.42 8.15 15.37
C GLY A 697 -23.37 7.67 16.47
N GLU A 698 -24.23 6.68 16.18
CA GLU A 698 -25.12 6.10 17.18
C GLU A 698 -24.36 5.37 18.30
N CYS A 699 -23.30 4.64 17.97
CA CYS A 699 -22.48 3.93 18.97
C CYS A 699 -21.73 4.87 19.92
N LEU A 700 -21.58 6.15 19.54
CA LEU A 700 -20.99 7.21 20.34
C LEU A 700 -22.05 8.10 21.03
N GLY A 701 -23.33 7.82 20.83
CA GLY A 701 -24.44 8.63 21.35
C GLY A 701 -24.61 9.98 20.65
N ASP A 702 -24.09 10.12 19.43
CA ASP A 702 -24.20 11.34 18.63
C ASP A 702 -25.47 11.29 17.75
N PRO A 703 -26.36 12.28 17.83
CA PRO A 703 -27.58 12.28 17.04
C PRO A 703 -27.27 12.51 15.53
N PRO A 704 -28.04 11.90 14.60
CA PRO A 704 -27.76 11.92 13.17
C PRO A 704 -27.58 13.30 12.52
N GLU A 705 -28.18 14.34 13.10
CA GLU A 705 -28.08 15.72 12.63
C GLU A 705 -26.67 16.30 12.78
N LEU A 706 -25.83 15.72 13.66
CA LEU A 706 -24.46 16.17 13.94
C LEU A 706 -23.40 15.38 13.16
N TRP A 707 -23.78 14.28 12.50
CA TRP A 707 -22.87 13.47 11.66
C TRP A 707 -22.42 14.22 10.40
N TYR A 708 -23.14 15.28 10.04
CA TYR A 708 -22.89 16.07 8.85
C TYR A 708 -23.04 17.56 9.14
N ARG A 709 -22.22 18.37 8.49
CA ARG A 709 -22.40 19.82 8.42
C ARG A 709 -23.05 20.21 7.10
N LYS A 710 -23.83 21.29 7.14
CA LYS A 710 -24.49 21.85 5.96
C LYS A 710 -23.71 23.03 5.41
N ASP A 711 -23.82 23.22 4.11
CA ASP A 711 -23.38 24.44 3.44
C ASP A 711 -24.62 25.31 3.20
N ASP A 712 -24.90 26.26 4.09
CA ASP A 712 -26.10 27.10 4.03
C ASP A 712 -26.15 27.95 2.75
N ASN A 713 -25.02 28.15 2.08
CA ASN A 713 -24.91 28.87 0.81
C ASN A 713 -25.01 27.95 -0.41
N PHE A 714 -25.06 26.63 -0.21
CA PHE A 714 -25.20 25.66 -1.29
C PHE A 714 -26.66 25.57 -1.73
N ASP A 715 -27.01 26.35 -2.75
CA ASP A 715 -28.28 26.19 -3.44
C ASP A 715 -28.26 24.88 -4.25
N GLU A 716 -29.04 23.87 -3.81
CA GLU A 716 -29.24 22.59 -4.53
C GLU A 716 -29.61 22.82 -6.02
N ARG A 717 -30.21 23.97 -6.35
CA ARG A 717 -30.58 24.35 -7.73
C ARG A 717 -29.37 24.69 -8.59
N ASN A 718 -28.22 25.05 -8.01
CA ASN A 718 -27.00 25.39 -8.75
C ASN A 718 -26.13 24.16 -9.08
N ALA A 719 -26.17 23.09 -8.26
CA ALA A 719 -25.55 21.80 -8.61
C ALA A 719 -26.21 21.19 -9.87
N ARG A 720 -27.53 21.38 -10.04
CA ARG A 720 -28.25 21.02 -11.27
C ARG A 720 -28.02 21.97 -12.46
N LYS A 721 -27.49 23.18 -12.26
CA LYS A 721 -27.26 24.15 -13.36
C LYS A 721 -25.97 23.91 -14.15
N SER A 722 -25.03 23.09 -13.64
CA SER A 722 -23.94 22.54 -14.46
C SER A 722 -24.44 21.51 -15.49
N ASN A 723 -25.68 21.04 -15.35
CA ASN A 723 -26.34 20.09 -16.25
C ASN A 723 -27.48 20.71 -17.08
N LYS A 724 -27.53 22.06 -17.22
CA LYS A 724 -28.37 22.68 -18.25
C LYS A 724 -27.67 22.62 -19.61
N SER A 725 -27.70 21.43 -20.18
CA SER A 725 -27.86 21.31 -21.63
C SER A 725 -29.05 22.18 -22.06
N LYS A 726 -28.88 22.89 -23.16
CA LYS A 726 -29.96 23.61 -23.82
C LYS A 726 -31.06 22.61 -24.22
N ASN A 727 -32.30 23.06 -24.05
CA ASN A 727 -33.56 22.49 -24.54
C ASN A 727 -34.12 21.22 -23.88
N SER A 728 -35.12 21.48 -23.03
CA SER A 728 -36.23 20.57 -22.76
C SER A 728 -37.15 20.50 -23.98
N PHE A 729 -37.19 19.33 -24.61
CA PHE A 729 -38.42 18.71 -25.12
C PHE A 729 -38.34 17.24 -24.70
N THR A 730 -39.13 16.83 -23.72
CA THR A 730 -39.22 15.42 -23.28
C THR A 730 -39.85 14.61 -24.41
N LYS A 731 -39.00 13.86 -25.13
CA LYS A 731 -39.39 12.94 -26.21
C LYS A 731 -40.13 11.72 -25.63
N ALA A 732 -41.13 11.22 -26.34
CA ALA A 732 -41.90 10.04 -25.91
C ALA A 732 -41.04 8.77 -26.00
N ILE A 733 -41.19 7.80 -25.08
CA ILE A 733 -40.41 6.55 -25.12
C ILE A 733 -40.88 5.69 -26.30
N SER A 734 -39.93 5.17 -27.08
CA SER A 734 -40.18 4.34 -28.24
C SER A 734 -40.83 3.01 -27.86
N VAL A 735 -42.01 2.74 -28.42
CA VAL A 735 -42.78 1.49 -28.21
C VAL A 735 -42.75 0.55 -29.41
N ASP A 736 -42.34 1.06 -30.57
CA ASP A 736 -42.26 0.36 -31.86
C ASP A 736 -40.80 0.17 -32.34
N GLY A 737 -39.83 0.70 -31.60
CA GLY A 737 -38.40 0.58 -31.90
C GLY A 737 -37.86 1.68 -32.81
N MET A 738 -38.66 2.72 -33.13
CA MET A 738 -38.20 3.90 -33.86
C MET A 738 -37.83 5.05 -32.93
N CYS A 739 -36.84 5.85 -33.31
CA CYS A 739 -36.33 6.97 -32.52
C CYS A 739 -35.94 8.16 -33.38
N GLY A 740 -35.92 9.35 -32.78
CA GLY A 740 -35.61 10.57 -33.50
C GLY A 740 -36.04 11.84 -32.76
N THR A 741 -36.46 12.86 -33.50
CA THR A 741 -36.70 14.21 -32.95
C THR A 741 -37.80 14.30 -31.89
N GLN A 742 -38.74 13.35 -31.86
CA GLN A 742 -39.86 13.33 -30.90
C GLN A 742 -39.91 12.07 -30.02
N THR A 743 -39.06 11.08 -30.29
CA THR A 743 -39.13 9.74 -29.66
C THR A 743 -37.75 9.28 -29.17
N THR A 744 -37.65 8.79 -27.93
CA THR A 744 -36.41 8.34 -27.28
C THR A 744 -36.35 6.82 -27.08
N CYS A 745 -35.16 6.23 -27.25
CA CYS A 745 -34.86 4.84 -26.94
C CYS A 745 -34.55 4.61 -25.46
N LEU A 746 -34.26 5.67 -24.70
CA LEU A 746 -33.94 5.59 -23.29
C LEU A 746 -35.18 5.11 -22.50
N GLY A 747 -35.11 3.87 -21.99
CA GLY A 747 -36.24 3.19 -21.33
C GLY A 747 -37.10 2.31 -22.25
N SER A 748 -36.74 2.18 -23.54
CA SER A 748 -37.40 1.28 -24.48
C SER A 748 -36.90 -0.17 -24.34
N ARG A 749 -37.79 -1.14 -24.57
CA ARG A 749 -37.44 -2.58 -24.56
C ARG A 749 -36.48 -3.01 -25.67
N PHE A 750 -36.29 -2.18 -26.69
CA PHE A 750 -35.44 -2.49 -27.84
C PHE A 750 -33.95 -2.13 -27.60
N GLY A 751 -33.65 -1.42 -26.51
CA GLY A 751 -32.31 -0.99 -26.15
C GLY A 751 -32.22 0.53 -26.06
N PRO A 752 -31.23 1.06 -25.31
CA PRO A 752 -31.22 2.46 -24.93
C PRO A 752 -30.78 3.38 -26.07
N CYS A 753 -30.05 2.91 -27.08
CA CYS A 753 -29.40 3.78 -28.06
C CYS A 753 -30.22 3.95 -29.34
N CYS A 754 -30.18 5.15 -29.91
CA CYS A 754 -30.82 5.47 -31.19
C CYS A 754 -29.80 5.50 -32.34
N SER A 755 -29.91 4.60 -33.32
CA SER A 755 -28.99 4.55 -34.46
C SER A 755 -29.08 5.78 -35.38
N SER A 756 -28.08 5.94 -36.25
CA SER A 756 -28.10 6.94 -37.33
C SER A 756 -29.27 6.76 -38.31
N THR A 757 -29.85 5.55 -38.38
CA THR A 757 -31.01 5.22 -39.20
C THR A 757 -32.35 5.36 -38.48
N GLY A 758 -32.36 5.79 -37.21
CA GLY A 758 -33.58 6.08 -36.46
C GLY A 758 -34.23 4.87 -35.80
N PHE A 759 -33.45 3.86 -35.40
CA PHE A 759 -33.94 2.67 -34.71
C PHE A 759 -33.28 2.46 -33.35
N CYS A 760 -34.04 1.91 -32.40
CA CYS A 760 -33.55 1.58 -31.06
C CYS A 760 -32.81 0.25 -31.02
N GLY A 761 -31.69 0.22 -30.31
CA GLY A 761 -30.88 -0.98 -30.12
C GLY A 761 -29.88 -0.84 -28.97
N ASN A 762 -29.24 -1.95 -28.61
CA ASN A 762 -28.21 -2.01 -27.56
C ASN A 762 -26.83 -2.47 -28.08
N MET A 763 -26.73 -2.77 -29.38
CA MET A 763 -25.48 -3.22 -30.01
C MET A 763 -24.67 -2.03 -30.53
N SER A 764 -23.38 -2.24 -30.80
CA SER A 764 -22.45 -1.21 -31.28
C SER A 764 -22.90 -0.54 -32.59
N SER A 765 -23.72 -1.18 -33.42
CA SER A 765 -24.31 -0.58 -34.62
C SER A 765 -25.37 0.50 -34.33
N PHE A 766 -25.93 0.51 -33.11
CA PHE A 766 -26.92 1.47 -32.64
C PHE A 766 -26.31 2.50 -31.69
N CYS A 767 -25.42 2.06 -30.79
CA CYS A 767 -24.73 2.90 -29.80
C CYS A 767 -23.40 3.49 -30.28
N GLY A 768 -22.94 3.11 -31.48
CA GLY A 768 -21.64 3.51 -32.02
C GLY A 768 -21.69 4.78 -32.87
N ALA A 769 -20.85 4.82 -33.91
CA ALA A 769 -20.73 6.00 -34.76
C ALA A 769 -22.06 6.38 -35.43
N GLY A 770 -22.54 7.60 -35.14
CA GLY A 770 -23.82 8.10 -35.64
C GLY A 770 -25.02 7.86 -34.71
N CYS A 771 -24.80 7.34 -33.50
CA CYS A 771 -25.82 7.30 -32.45
C CYS A 771 -26.34 8.72 -32.16
N GLN A 772 -27.66 8.87 -32.03
CA GLN A 772 -28.34 10.15 -31.79
C GLN A 772 -28.53 10.37 -30.28
N PRO A 773 -27.66 11.13 -29.60
CA PRO A 773 -27.64 11.19 -28.13
C PRO A 773 -28.89 11.83 -27.55
N ASP A 774 -29.54 12.70 -28.33
CA ASP A 774 -30.78 13.37 -27.91
C ASP A 774 -32.01 12.43 -27.96
N SER A 775 -31.86 11.22 -28.51
CA SER A 775 -32.97 10.29 -28.81
C SER A 775 -32.72 8.88 -28.27
N GLY A 776 -31.68 8.65 -27.47
CA GLY A 776 -31.33 7.33 -26.94
C GLY A 776 -29.97 7.29 -26.28
#